data_AF-A0A7V7D4A6-F1
#
_entry.id   AF-A0A7V7D4A6-F1
#
_cell.length_a   1.000
_cell.length_b   1.000
_cell.length_c   1.000
_cell.angle_alpha   90.00
_cell.angle_beta   90.00
_cell.angle_gamma   90.00
#
_symmetry.space_group_name_H-M   'P 1'
#
loop_
_entity.id
_entity.type
_entity.pdbx_description
1 polymer ?
#
loop_
_entity_poly.entity_id
_entity_poly.type
_entity_poly.pdbx_seq_one_letter_code
_entity_poly.pdbx_strand_id
1 'polypeptide(L)'
;MFNSKKSQYGNLLSTFLRLFLLVIFASPVAAVDLPFDPNDFSFLIYNPGGYEPSIKDAMEDLGISCDIRDFYDGNEVTSEDLETHDILIVGWNSEGDISGLDAEILAAGITGRVILSGHDADFHTVNGPQAAEVFLVQAIDWVLKGSGTGMITLGCKAEFDYLPEFWDVNAHYNTGENVTEFTAEGIASGVYDGLEPNEMSNWGTSYHDKFTIGQDSFFVPFELGGGAGSDIITIATYKTKLHVFDMNKVDNVNDVDCVYPWNMIDENYLVYNICYDANGYADTNVVITDYLPVEVEYYSSSSDPCGVYHLDSNTVTWDINDISGADSNCLQLTVKVNYYAKPGRKIKNYCEMEGDQYFSYTIEETNICCYGGDIIYVNQDANGYNNGTSWLDAYTDLQDAFHTARECGCEQIWVAKGTYRPTNRGIRSFSFELLDNVAVYGGFPPGGGQWVDRDPDAYETVLSGDIAAPNNHSDNSYHVVQCEDVNNAILDGFTITAGNAKGSVYNEWYGGGVYCQGSTNLTLKGCNISDNTAYNGGGLYNQYSSANLTNCSFTDNTATTSGGGMYNVQSSPTIINCTFSGNSADYAGGISNKNYSSPNITNCIFSGNNATYYGGGMYNNESSPTLINSTFSGNSAQHGGGLLNSSASPNTTNCIFTGNTVTWSPGAGAGMHNCDFSSLAVANCIFSGNTSYDKAGGINNDYSGVSLTNCTVAGNAAWYGGGMRNTYYSYVDVTNCIFWNNVFDEIRNDSNTCSLYVNYCDVNEVWEGTGNINKDPCFFTVNSPTGLWTADASYDNSTFQSILTNANANWAVNQLAGKFVNPDTQNQYLQFFIVSNNVNTIKVWSNVESIALTGKTYQIYDYHLTADSNCIDAGDPDFNPDANMTDIDGERRVVDGDGNGTEIVDMGADEYYRSPADFNSDGIVNFFDYALFANVWQKTSDVNDYNDIYDLVDNNCIDYADLARFCEDWLWQRAWAKAFPFSYGQGMGKSMGLGMSEGLGLAEEILPSASAKKPQPQVTKADIVELIKWLEELWLTDAEVRKMIGEDEWLKFIESVIQALKSQM
;
A
#
# COMPACT_ATOMS: atom_id res chain seq x y z
N MET A 1 13.73 22.76 21.39
CA MET A 1 13.83 23.11 22.83
C MET A 1 12.50 22.97 23.57
N PHE A 2 11.37 23.48 23.04
CA PHE A 2 10.07 23.44 23.74
C PHE A 2 9.40 22.06 23.82
N ASN A 3 9.40 21.28 22.72
CA ASN A 3 8.83 19.92 22.74
C ASN A 3 9.55 18.96 23.71
N SER A 4 10.83 19.20 24.04
CA SER A 4 11.59 18.37 24.97
C SER A 4 11.29 18.62 26.45
N LYS A 5 10.50 19.64 26.81
CA LYS A 5 10.14 19.97 28.20
C LYS A 5 8.63 19.89 28.51
N LYS A 6 7.78 19.51 27.53
CA LYS A 6 6.31 19.42 27.66
C LYS A 6 5.84 18.48 28.78
N SER A 7 6.61 17.44 29.10
CA SER A 7 6.31 16.51 30.19
C SER A 7 6.55 17.08 31.60
N GLN A 8 7.26 18.21 31.73
CA GLN A 8 7.70 18.76 33.02
C GLN A 8 6.78 19.87 33.56
N TYR A 9 6.04 20.59 32.68
CA TYR A 9 5.23 21.77 33.05
C TYR A 9 3.74 21.69 32.62
N GLY A 10 3.30 20.59 32.01
CA GLY A 10 1.88 20.33 31.73
C GLY A 10 1.23 21.22 30.65
N ASN A 11 -0.11 21.28 30.65
CA ASN A 11 -0.94 21.97 29.65
C ASN A 11 -0.79 23.50 29.65
N LEU A 12 -0.28 24.08 30.74
CA LEU A 12 -0.11 25.51 30.94
C LEU A 12 0.87 26.12 29.91
N LEU A 13 1.98 25.44 29.66
CA LEU A 13 2.97 25.86 28.66
C LEU A 13 2.45 25.68 27.22
N SER A 14 1.53 24.74 26.99
CA SER A 14 0.87 24.50 25.69
C SER A 14 -0.10 25.62 25.34
N THR A 15 -0.91 26.06 26.31
CA THR A 15 -1.84 27.19 26.14
C THR A 15 -1.09 28.50 25.97
N PHE A 16 -0.03 28.72 26.79
CA PHE A 16 0.87 29.85 26.63
C PHE A 16 1.55 29.87 25.26
N LEU A 17 2.07 28.73 24.76
CA LEU A 17 2.68 28.66 23.43
C LEU A 17 1.69 28.96 22.30
N ARG A 18 0.45 28.48 22.41
CA ARG A 18 -0.59 28.70 21.40
C ARG A 18 -1.04 30.16 21.38
N LEU A 19 -1.18 30.78 22.56
CA LEU A 19 -1.44 32.22 22.69
C LEU A 19 -0.27 33.07 22.20
N PHE A 20 0.97 32.65 22.49
CA PHE A 20 2.20 33.31 22.03
C PHE A 20 2.32 33.26 20.50
N LEU A 21 2.04 32.11 19.88
CA LEU A 21 1.93 31.99 18.41
C LEU A 21 0.79 32.86 17.85
N LEU A 22 -0.36 32.95 18.53
CA LEU A 22 -1.48 33.81 18.12
C LEU A 22 -1.10 35.30 18.08
N VAL A 23 -0.29 35.77 19.03
CA VAL A 23 0.20 37.15 19.09
C VAL A 23 1.23 37.44 18.00
N ILE A 24 2.03 36.43 17.63
CA ILE A 24 2.95 36.49 16.48
C ILE A 24 2.16 36.63 15.16
N PHE A 25 1.05 35.89 15.00
CA PHE A 25 0.22 35.93 13.79
C PHE A 25 -0.75 37.11 13.73
N ALA A 26 -1.10 37.72 14.87
CA ALA A 26 -1.96 38.90 14.94
C ALA A 26 -1.20 40.23 14.83
N SER A 27 0.11 40.21 14.54
CA SER A 27 0.87 41.41 14.22
C SER A 27 0.76 41.74 12.73
N PRO A 28 0.41 42.98 12.32
CA PRO A 28 0.31 43.34 10.91
C PRO A 28 1.68 43.54 10.24
N VAL A 29 2.81 43.19 10.88
CA VAL A 29 4.15 43.36 10.32
C VAL A 29 4.70 42.00 9.86
N ALA A 30 4.62 41.79 8.54
CA ALA A 30 5.45 40.94 7.69
C ALA A 30 5.67 39.48 8.14
N ALA A 31 4.90 38.57 7.52
CA ALA A 31 5.39 37.22 7.20
C ALA A 31 6.38 37.30 6.02
N VAL A 32 7.56 37.85 6.27
CA VAL A 32 8.75 37.72 5.41
C VAL A 32 9.92 37.40 6.35
N ASP A 33 10.63 36.31 6.06
CA ASP A 33 11.77 35.76 6.79
C ASP A 33 12.59 36.76 7.65
N LEU A 34 12.27 36.88 8.95
CA LEU A 34 13.18 37.38 9.98
C LEU A 34 13.03 36.55 11.27
N PRO A 35 14.13 36.25 12.00
CA PRO A 35 14.07 35.51 13.26
C PRO A 35 13.49 36.41 14.36
N PHE A 36 12.32 36.04 14.87
CA PHE A 36 11.64 36.70 15.99
C PHE A 36 12.26 36.20 17.32
N ASP A 37 12.83 37.09 18.15
CA ASP A 37 13.38 36.74 19.48
C ASP A 37 12.42 37.18 20.60
N PRO A 38 11.85 36.25 21.40
CA PRO A 38 10.96 36.59 22.52
C PRO A 38 11.58 37.50 23.58
N ASN A 39 12.90 37.67 23.60
CA ASN A 39 13.60 38.57 24.50
C ASN A 39 13.46 40.06 24.14
N ASP A 40 12.88 40.38 22.98
CA ASP A 40 12.64 41.76 22.54
C ASP A 40 11.40 42.40 23.19
N PHE A 41 10.62 41.65 23.97
CA PHE A 41 9.41 42.13 24.67
C PHE A 41 9.50 41.96 26.19
N SER A 42 8.93 42.92 26.90
CA SER A 42 8.77 42.88 28.35
C SER A 42 7.36 42.39 28.74
N PHE A 43 7.29 41.38 29.62
CA PHE A 43 6.03 40.72 30.00
C PHE A 43 5.63 41.00 31.44
N LEU A 44 4.35 41.32 31.64
CA LEU A 44 3.72 41.46 32.95
C LEU A 44 2.60 40.41 33.09
N ILE A 45 2.63 39.62 34.17
CA ILE A 45 1.59 38.62 34.45
C ILE A 45 0.82 39.03 35.70
N TYR A 46 -0.50 39.09 35.58
CA TYR A 46 -1.41 39.33 36.68
C TYR A 46 -2.29 38.11 36.94
N ASN A 47 -2.21 37.54 38.13
CA ASN A 47 -3.07 36.43 38.53
C ASN A 47 -3.83 36.78 39.84
N PRO A 48 -5.14 36.98 39.78
CA PRO A 48 -5.94 37.31 40.96
C PRO A 48 -6.27 36.09 41.83
N GLY A 49 -5.99 34.85 41.38
CA GLY A 49 -6.38 33.61 42.07
C GLY A 49 -5.40 33.05 43.11
N GLY A 50 -4.23 33.67 43.29
CA GLY A 50 -3.16 33.17 44.16
C GLY A 50 -2.15 32.28 43.43
N TYR A 51 -0.88 32.64 43.58
CA TYR A 51 0.37 32.08 43.05
C TYR A 51 0.41 30.59 42.62
N GLU A 52 0.64 30.32 41.32
CA GLU A 52 1.29 29.10 40.83
C GLU A 52 2.76 29.41 40.45
N PRO A 53 3.78 28.84 41.12
CA PRO A 53 5.20 29.06 40.79
C PRO A 53 5.61 28.60 39.37
N SER A 54 4.77 27.80 38.72
CA SER A 54 5.06 27.06 37.48
C SER A 54 5.32 27.95 36.26
N ILE A 55 4.67 29.11 36.15
CA ILE A 55 4.75 29.99 34.97
C ILE A 55 6.04 30.81 34.97
N LYS A 56 6.38 31.41 36.12
CA LYS A 56 7.61 32.20 36.28
C LYS A 56 8.85 31.34 36.02
N ASP A 57 8.90 30.19 36.69
CA ASP A 57 10.01 29.24 36.55
C ASP A 57 10.11 28.73 35.11
N ALA A 58 8.98 28.57 34.40
CA ALA A 58 8.98 28.19 32.98
C ALA A 58 9.49 29.31 32.07
N MET A 59 9.12 30.56 32.29
CA MET A 59 9.58 31.70 31.49
C MET A 59 11.07 32.00 31.72
N GLU A 60 11.53 31.94 32.97
CA GLU A 60 12.95 32.09 33.33
C GLU A 60 13.81 30.95 32.75
N ASP A 61 13.31 29.70 32.74
CA ASP A 61 13.99 28.56 32.10
C ASP A 61 14.09 28.67 30.56
N LEU A 62 13.25 29.51 29.96
CA LEU A 62 13.25 29.82 28.53
C LEU A 62 14.07 31.07 28.20
N GLY A 63 14.64 31.73 29.22
CA GLY A 63 15.43 32.94 29.10
C GLY A 63 14.62 34.23 28.97
N ILE A 64 13.29 34.17 29.09
CA ILE A 64 12.37 35.31 28.90
C ILE A 64 12.16 36.02 30.24
N SER A 65 12.42 37.32 30.29
CA SER A 65 12.22 38.14 31.50
C SER A 65 10.75 38.54 31.65
N CYS A 66 10.15 38.27 32.82
CA CYS A 66 8.78 38.69 33.13
C CYS A 66 8.61 39.14 34.60
N ASP A 67 7.73 40.12 34.81
CA ASP A 67 7.29 40.58 36.13
C ASP A 67 5.90 40.02 36.47
N ILE A 68 5.63 39.77 37.77
CA ILE A 68 4.38 39.15 38.23
C ILE A 68 3.75 39.98 39.35
N ARG A 69 2.43 40.16 39.26
CA ARG A 69 1.57 40.86 40.23
C ARG A 69 0.43 39.94 40.70
N ASP A 70 0.09 40.03 41.99
CA ASP A 70 -0.95 39.21 42.65
C ASP A 70 -1.71 40.07 43.67
N PHE A 71 -3.03 39.99 43.61
CA PHE A 71 -3.95 40.74 44.46
C PHE A 71 -3.88 40.33 45.94
N TYR A 72 -3.73 39.03 46.24
CA TYR A 72 -3.84 38.53 47.62
C TYR A 72 -2.56 38.67 48.45
N ASP A 73 -1.40 38.86 47.80
CA ASP A 73 -0.11 39.11 48.45
C ASP A 73 0.24 40.60 48.61
N GLY A 74 -0.68 41.50 48.22
CA GLY A 74 -0.50 42.95 48.32
C GLY A 74 0.47 43.55 47.28
N ASN A 75 0.75 42.81 46.20
CA ASN A 75 1.56 43.23 45.07
C ASN A 75 0.66 43.49 43.86
N GLU A 76 -0.23 44.48 43.99
CA GLU A 76 -1.21 44.86 42.98
C GLU A 76 -0.54 45.47 41.73
N VAL A 77 -1.21 45.38 40.58
CA VAL A 77 -0.75 46.02 39.34
C VAL A 77 -0.82 47.53 39.50
N THR A 78 0.28 48.23 39.20
CA THR A 78 0.35 49.68 39.26
C THR A 78 0.32 50.31 37.87
N SER A 79 0.01 51.60 37.78
CA SER A 79 0.05 52.35 36.52
C SER A 79 1.44 52.33 35.87
N GLU A 80 2.51 52.33 36.68
CA GLU A 80 3.90 52.27 36.21
C GLU A 80 4.22 50.90 35.57
N ASP A 81 3.61 49.82 36.04
CA ASP A 81 3.77 48.48 35.45
C ASP A 81 3.18 48.42 34.03
N LEU A 82 2.06 49.13 33.81
CA LEU A 82 1.34 49.18 32.52
C LEU A 82 2.00 50.09 31.48
N GLU A 83 2.81 51.06 31.92
CA GLU A 83 3.60 51.95 31.05
C GLU A 83 4.98 51.35 30.68
N THR A 84 5.48 50.37 31.45
CA THR A 84 6.85 49.83 31.31
C THR A 84 6.92 48.44 30.69
N HIS A 85 5.78 47.77 30.48
CA HIS A 85 5.69 46.43 29.90
C HIS A 85 4.93 46.41 28.57
N ASP A 86 5.44 45.64 27.61
CA ASP A 86 4.89 45.52 26.26
C ASP A 86 3.67 44.59 26.19
N ILE A 87 3.60 43.60 27.07
CA ILE A 87 2.53 42.59 27.08
C ILE A 87 2.02 42.34 28.50
N LEU A 88 0.71 42.51 28.72
CA LEU A 88 0.02 42.12 29.96
C LEU A 88 -0.77 40.82 29.77
N ILE A 89 -0.53 39.83 30.63
CA ILE A 89 -1.26 38.56 30.69
C ILE A 89 -2.10 38.52 31.96
N VAL A 90 -3.42 38.35 31.82
CA VAL A 90 -4.34 38.32 32.98
C VAL A 90 -5.01 36.95 33.11
N GLY A 91 -4.88 36.35 34.29
CA GLY A 91 -5.62 35.17 34.72
C GLY A 91 -6.92 35.49 35.45
N TRP A 92 -7.70 34.46 35.77
CA TRP A 92 -8.95 34.55 36.56
C TRP A 92 -8.95 33.55 37.73
N ASN A 93 -9.83 33.75 38.70
CA ASN A 93 -10.08 32.74 39.75
C ASN A 93 -11.23 31.79 39.38
N SER A 94 -11.55 30.83 40.25
CA SER A 94 -12.61 29.83 40.05
C SER A 94 -14.03 30.38 39.93
N GLU A 95 -14.23 31.69 40.16
CA GLU A 95 -15.51 32.39 40.00
C GLU A 95 -15.52 33.34 38.78
N GLY A 96 -14.44 33.36 37.97
CA GLY A 96 -14.29 34.23 36.80
C GLY A 96 -13.98 35.69 37.14
N ASP A 97 -13.58 35.97 38.39
CA ASP A 97 -13.32 37.33 38.89
C ASP A 97 -11.87 37.77 38.62
N ILE A 98 -11.71 39.01 38.12
CA ILE A 98 -10.43 39.67 37.82
C ILE A 98 -10.12 40.82 38.79
N SER A 99 -10.75 40.82 39.98
CA SER A 99 -10.65 41.86 41.00
C SER A 99 -9.20 42.29 41.31
N GLY A 100 -9.01 43.61 41.49
CA GLY A 100 -7.71 44.27 41.71
C GLY A 100 -7.18 45.10 40.53
N LEU A 101 -7.82 45.02 39.36
CA LEU A 101 -7.65 45.97 38.26
C LEU A 101 -8.79 47.02 38.32
N ASP A 102 -8.58 48.14 39.02
CA ASP A 102 -9.64 49.16 39.17
C ASP A 102 -9.77 50.12 37.97
N ALA A 103 -10.91 50.79 37.83
CA ALA A 103 -11.19 51.69 36.72
C ALA A 103 -10.23 52.89 36.58
N GLU A 104 -9.50 53.29 37.62
CA GLU A 104 -8.51 54.39 37.57
C GLU A 104 -7.17 53.90 37.03
N ILE A 105 -6.73 52.68 37.35
CA ILE A 105 -5.56 52.02 36.74
C ILE A 105 -5.79 51.77 35.25
N LEU A 106 -7.03 51.44 34.87
CA LEU A 106 -7.45 51.12 33.50
C LEU A 106 -7.52 52.35 32.56
N ALA A 107 -7.57 53.57 33.12
CA ALA A 107 -7.57 54.82 32.36
C ALA A 107 -6.15 55.31 32.00
N ALA A 108 -5.11 54.78 32.65
CA ALA A 108 -3.71 55.14 32.38
C ALA A 108 -3.23 54.67 30.99
N GLY A 109 -3.87 53.62 30.44
CA GLY A 109 -3.58 53.09 29.11
C GLY A 109 -2.34 52.20 29.09
N ILE A 110 -2.47 51.00 28.54
CA ILE A 110 -1.32 50.16 28.20
C ILE A 110 -0.82 50.65 26.83
N THR A 111 0.48 50.93 26.69
CA THR A 111 1.08 51.25 25.39
C THR A 111 1.32 50.01 24.51
N GLY A 112 1.20 48.81 25.09
CA GLY A 112 1.36 47.50 24.44
C GLY A 112 0.11 46.61 24.34
N ARG A 113 0.30 45.31 24.12
CA ARG A 113 -0.77 44.32 23.84
C ARG A 113 -1.27 43.65 25.14
N VAL A 114 -2.56 43.34 25.18
CA VAL A 114 -3.17 42.61 26.30
C VAL A 114 -3.56 41.21 25.85
N ILE A 115 -3.26 40.21 26.67
CA ILE A 115 -3.70 38.83 26.47
C ILE A 115 -4.47 38.40 27.73
N LEU A 116 -5.74 38.09 27.55
CA LEU A 116 -6.55 37.47 28.59
C LEU A 116 -6.43 35.96 28.45
N SER A 117 -6.06 35.23 29.51
CA SER A 117 -5.90 33.78 29.46
C SER A 117 -6.50 33.13 30.70
N GLY A 118 -7.59 32.37 30.51
CA GLY A 118 -8.16 31.54 31.57
C GLY A 118 -7.39 30.23 31.74
N HIS A 119 -7.15 29.79 32.98
CA HIS A 119 -6.81 28.40 33.30
C HIS A 119 -8.03 27.64 33.81
N ASP A 120 -8.02 26.35 33.48
CA ASP A 120 -8.95 25.26 33.75
C ASP A 120 -9.31 25.06 35.23
N ALA A 121 -10.59 24.82 35.50
CA ALA A 121 -11.08 24.19 36.72
C ALA A 121 -12.43 23.52 36.43
N ASP A 122 -12.37 22.30 35.88
CA ASP A 122 -13.48 21.36 35.76
C ASP A 122 -14.79 21.96 35.19
N PHE A 123 -14.89 21.97 33.85
CA PHE A 123 -16.16 22.10 33.12
C PHE A 123 -17.23 21.06 33.53
N HIS A 124 -16.87 20.10 34.38
CA HIS A 124 -17.76 19.10 34.98
C HIS A 124 -18.46 19.57 36.27
N THR A 125 -18.23 20.80 36.75
CA THR A 125 -19.00 21.38 37.86
C THR A 125 -20.12 22.29 37.38
N VAL A 126 -21.23 22.34 38.14
CA VAL A 126 -22.50 23.01 37.80
C VAL A 126 -22.34 24.52 37.49
N ASN A 127 -21.19 25.14 37.79
CA ASN A 127 -20.95 26.59 37.70
C ASN A 127 -19.88 27.00 36.68
N GLY A 128 -19.19 26.07 35.99
CA GLY A 128 -18.12 26.40 35.03
C GLY A 128 -18.54 27.34 33.89
N PRO A 129 -19.69 27.11 33.23
CA PRO A 129 -20.21 28.02 32.21
C PRO A 129 -20.55 29.43 32.74
N GLN A 130 -21.00 29.54 34.00
CA GLN A 130 -21.34 30.83 34.62
C GLN A 130 -20.09 31.66 34.93
N ALA A 131 -18.98 31.05 35.34
CA ALA A 131 -17.71 31.75 35.57
C ALA A 131 -17.11 32.30 34.27
N ALA A 132 -17.18 31.53 33.18
CA ALA A 132 -16.74 31.97 31.85
C ALA A 132 -17.59 33.16 31.35
N GLU A 133 -18.90 33.14 31.58
CA GLU A 133 -19.81 34.22 31.23
C GLU A 133 -19.56 35.49 32.07
N VAL A 134 -19.31 35.35 33.38
CA VAL A 134 -18.97 36.47 34.28
C VAL A 134 -17.68 37.16 33.85
N PHE A 135 -16.65 36.40 33.49
CA PHE A 135 -15.40 36.94 32.96
C PHE A 135 -15.58 37.60 31.61
N LEU A 136 -16.34 36.98 30.71
CA LEU A 136 -16.60 37.55 29.38
C LEU A 136 -17.25 38.92 29.51
N VAL A 137 -18.22 39.04 30.43
CA VAL A 137 -18.87 40.32 30.76
C VAL A 137 -17.88 41.33 31.32
N GLN A 138 -16.99 40.94 32.24
CA GLN A 138 -15.99 41.84 32.82
C GLN A 138 -14.90 42.25 31.81
N ALA A 139 -14.46 41.34 30.94
CA ALA A 139 -13.48 41.58 29.88
C ALA A 139 -14.05 42.48 28.77
N ILE A 140 -15.32 42.28 28.38
CA ILE A 140 -16.03 43.15 27.42
C ILE A 140 -16.23 44.54 28.02
N ASP A 141 -16.68 44.64 29.29
CA ASP A 141 -16.85 45.93 29.98
C ASP A 141 -15.51 46.67 30.12
N TRP A 142 -14.41 45.94 30.33
CA TRP A 142 -13.05 46.48 30.36
C TRP A 142 -12.65 47.09 29.01
N VAL A 143 -12.83 46.38 27.90
CA VAL A 143 -12.49 46.88 26.56
C VAL A 143 -13.40 48.04 26.13
N LEU A 144 -14.66 48.03 26.54
CA LEU A 144 -15.60 49.11 26.22
C LEU A 144 -15.32 50.41 27.01
N LYS A 145 -14.71 50.33 28.20
CA LYS A 145 -14.42 51.48 29.08
C LYS A 145 -12.97 51.99 28.99
N GLY A 146 -12.02 51.19 28.51
CA GLY A 146 -10.62 51.59 28.32
C GLY A 146 -10.38 52.45 27.06
N SER A 147 -9.23 53.12 27.01
CA SER A 147 -8.79 53.98 25.90
C SER A 147 -7.87 53.31 24.86
N GLY A 148 -7.50 52.04 25.05
CA GLY A 148 -6.54 51.30 24.22
C GLY A 148 -7.15 50.24 23.29
N THR A 149 -6.39 49.84 22.26
CA THR A 149 -6.66 48.69 21.39
C THR A 149 -6.27 47.40 22.12
N GLY A 150 -7.21 46.45 22.27
CA GLY A 150 -6.97 45.19 22.97
C GLY A 150 -7.47 43.99 22.17
N MET A 151 -6.76 42.86 22.24
CA MET A 151 -7.15 41.60 21.63
C MET A 151 -7.58 40.63 22.73
N ILE A 152 -8.84 40.19 22.73
CA ILE A 152 -9.33 39.21 23.71
C ILE A 152 -9.31 37.83 23.06
N THR A 153 -8.54 36.90 23.64
CA THR A 153 -8.55 35.49 23.22
C THR A 153 -9.11 34.64 24.36
N LEU A 154 -10.08 33.77 24.10
CA LEU A 154 -10.64 32.85 25.10
C LEU A 154 -10.19 31.43 24.76
N GLY A 155 -9.33 30.86 25.60
CA GLY A 155 -9.06 29.43 25.57
C GLY A 155 -10.04 28.71 26.49
N CYS A 156 -11.09 28.11 25.95
CA CYS A 156 -11.91 27.15 26.69
C CYS A 156 -11.91 25.79 26.00
N LYS A 157 -12.16 24.73 26.78
CA LYS A 157 -12.43 23.39 26.25
C LYS A 157 -13.92 23.15 26.45
N ALA A 158 -14.76 23.64 25.55
CA ALA A 158 -16.18 23.35 25.55
C ALA A 158 -16.48 22.29 24.48
N GLU A 159 -17.06 21.16 24.86
CA GLU A 159 -17.70 20.23 23.91
C GLU A 159 -19.09 20.81 23.58
N PHE A 160 -19.23 21.47 22.44
CA PHE A 160 -20.52 21.94 21.92
C PHE A 160 -21.13 20.91 20.96
N ASP A 161 -21.57 19.76 21.49
CA ASP A 161 -22.11 18.64 20.70
C ASP A 161 -23.55 18.83 20.15
N TYR A 162 -24.10 20.05 20.10
CA TYR A 162 -25.46 20.29 19.58
C TYR A 162 -25.61 21.61 18.79
N LEU A 163 -24.85 21.76 17.70
CA LEU A 163 -25.18 22.69 16.61
C LEU A 163 -25.66 21.89 15.38
N PRO A 164 -26.88 22.12 14.84
CA PRO A 164 -27.29 21.55 13.56
C PRO A 164 -26.48 22.15 12.40
N GLU A 165 -26.35 21.41 11.29
CA GLU A 165 -25.63 21.70 10.01
C GLU A 165 -25.98 23.04 9.28
N PHE A 166 -26.43 24.09 9.96
CA PHE A 166 -26.82 25.37 9.35
C PHE A 166 -25.88 26.55 9.61
N TRP A 167 -24.64 26.29 10.06
CA TRP A 167 -23.59 27.32 10.18
C TRP A 167 -22.53 27.18 9.09
N ASP A 168 -22.97 27.06 7.84
CA ASP A 168 -22.16 27.42 6.68
C ASP A 168 -22.26 28.95 6.52
N VAL A 169 -21.39 29.70 7.20
CA VAL A 169 -21.29 31.15 7.02
C VAL A 169 -20.40 31.46 5.81
N ASN A 170 -20.82 30.92 4.66
CA ASN A 170 -20.33 31.25 3.33
C ASN A 170 -21.51 31.42 2.36
N ALA A 171 -22.57 32.13 2.75
CA ALA A 171 -23.59 32.58 1.81
C ALA A 171 -24.46 33.70 2.41
N HIS A 172 -24.15 34.96 2.07
CA HIS A 172 -25.11 36.00 1.63
C HIS A 172 -24.53 37.41 1.81
N TYR A 173 -23.77 37.88 0.81
CA TYR A 173 -23.73 39.31 0.49
C TYR A 173 -23.78 39.47 -1.02
N ASN A 174 -24.98 39.31 -1.57
CA ASN A 174 -25.25 39.73 -2.95
C ASN A 174 -26.72 40.13 -3.15
N THR A 175 -27.24 40.97 -2.27
CA THR A 175 -28.43 41.81 -2.53
C THR A 175 -28.31 43.06 -1.67
N GLY A 176 -28.24 44.24 -2.30
CA GLY A 176 -28.04 45.53 -1.62
C GLY A 176 -29.22 45.98 -0.73
N GLU A 177 -29.43 45.31 0.40
CA GLU A 177 -30.30 45.78 1.48
C GLU A 177 -29.49 45.97 2.78
N ASN A 178 -29.47 47.20 3.29
CA ASN A 178 -28.84 47.56 4.56
C ASN A 178 -29.60 46.93 5.74
N VAL A 179 -28.94 46.07 6.53
CA VAL A 179 -29.45 45.65 7.85
C VAL A 179 -28.95 46.65 8.89
N THR A 180 -29.84 47.53 9.38
CA THR A 180 -29.48 48.61 10.30
C THR A 180 -29.78 48.37 11.78
N GLU A 181 -30.42 47.27 12.18
CA GLU A 181 -30.66 46.93 13.60
C GLU A 181 -30.73 45.41 13.80
N PHE A 182 -29.92 44.86 14.71
CA PHE A 182 -30.14 43.53 15.28
C PHE A 182 -31.16 43.66 16.42
N THR A 183 -32.40 43.24 16.21
CA THR A 183 -33.40 43.16 17.28
C THR A 183 -33.39 41.77 17.91
N ALA A 184 -33.62 41.71 19.22
CA ALA A 184 -33.63 40.46 20.01
C ALA A 184 -34.65 39.40 19.52
N GLU A 185 -35.63 39.78 18.69
CA GLU A 185 -36.59 38.84 18.09
C GLU A 185 -36.01 38.02 16.92
N GLY A 186 -34.99 38.52 16.20
CA GLY A 186 -34.37 37.80 15.08
C GLY A 186 -33.44 36.66 15.50
N ILE A 187 -32.92 36.71 16.73
CA ILE A 187 -32.07 35.65 17.30
C ILE A 187 -32.92 34.47 17.81
N ALA A 188 -34.19 34.69 18.14
CA ALA A 188 -35.07 33.66 18.70
C ALA A 188 -35.83 32.84 17.65
N SER A 189 -36.00 33.31 16.40
CA SER A 189 -36.86 32.63 15.42
C SER A 189 -36.19 31.50 14.62
N GLY A 190 -34.85 31.36 14.68
CA GLY A 190 -34.12 30.29 13.98
C GLY A 190 -34.02 28.97 14.76
N VAL A 191 -34.47 28.93 16.02
CA VAL A 191 -34.19 27.82 16.95
C VAL A 191 -35.41 26.90 17.19
N TYR A 192 -36.57 27.16 16.58
CA TYR A 192 -37.83 26.51 17.00
C TYR A 192 -38.68 25.88 15.90
N ASP A 193 -38.09 25.19 14.92
CA ASP A 193 -38.85 24.23 14.08
C ASP A 193 -38.25 22.83 14.23
N GLY A 194 -38.79 22.02 15.17
CA GLY A 194 -38.49 20.59 15.20
C GLY A 194 -38.64 19.81 16.51
N LEU A 195 -38.87 20.43 17.67
CA LEU A 195 -38.88 19.69 18.96
C LEU A 195 -40.25 19.71 19.65
N GLU A 196 -40.74 18.52 20.01
CA GLU A 196 -42.00 18.36 20.74
C GLU A 196 -41.94 18.88 22.19
N PRO A 197 -43.08 19.31 22.79
CA PRO A 197 -43.13 20.18 23.97
C PRO A 197 -42.72 19.58 25.33
N ASN A 198 -42.09 18.40 25.39
CA ASN A 198 -42.05 17.60 26.62
C ASN A 198 -40.73 17.65 27.40
N GLU A 199 -39.73 18.40 26.93
CA GLU A 199 -38.38 18.42 27.57
C GLU A 199 -37.97 19.78 28.17
N MET A 200 -38.81 20.81 28.09
CA MET A 200 -38.50 22.16 28.58
C MET A 200 -39.01 22.44 30.00
N SER A 201 -38.37 21.85 31.00
CA SER A 201 -38.53 22.34 32.38
C SER A 201 -37.21 22.25 33.13
N ASN A 202 -36.41 23.34 33.10
CA ASN A 202 -35.51 23.75 34.20
C ASN A 202 -34.65 25.00 33.96
N TRP A 203 -34.93 25.88 32.99
CA TRP A 203 -34.07 27.05 32.75
C TRP A 203 -34.87 28.34 32.95
N GLY A 204 -34.46 29.10 33.97
CA GLY A 204 -35.18 30.22 34.55
C GLY A 204 -35.21 31.46 33.66
N THR A 205 -36.41 32.00 33.48
CA THR A 205 -36.73 33.24 32.78
C THR A 205 -36.41 34.48 33.63
N SER A 206 -35.14 34.87 33.76
CA SER A 206 -34.81 36.22 34.25
C SER A 206 -33.39 36.62 33.89
N TYR A 207 -33.14 37.19 32.71
CA TYR A 207 -32.07 38.19 32.45
C TYR A 207 -32.11 38.77 31.01
N HIS A 208 -33.25 38.76 30.31
CA HIS A 208 -33.33 39.14 28.88
C HIS A 208 -33.49 40.65 28.57
N ASP A 209 -33.42 41.55 29.55
CA ASP A 209 -33.80 42.97 29.34
C ASP A 209 -32.64 43.99 29.43
N LYS A 210 -31.38 43.60 29.20
CA LYS A 210 -30.25 44.56 29.29
C LYS A 210 -29.20 44.42 28.20
N PHE A 211 -29.60 44.50 26.93
CA PHE A 211 -28.66 44.82 25.87
C PHE A 211 -29.23 45.92 24.97
N THR A 212 -28.54 47.06 24.94
CA THR A 212 -28.66 48.07 23.88
C THR A 212 -27.25 48.26 23.36
N ILE A 213 -26.96 47.66 22.21
CA ILE A 213 -25.65 47.75 21.57
C ILE A 213 -25.60 49.12 20.86
N GLY A 214 -24.55 49.91 21.11
CA GLY A 214 -24.31 51.15 20.38
C GLY A 214 -23.88 50.87 18.93
N GLN A 215 -24.13 51.79 18.01
CA GLN A 215 -23.97 51.63 16.55
C GLN A 215 -22.54 51.34 16.02
N ASP A 216 -21.55 51.06 16.87
CA ASP A 216 -20.11 51.13 16.53
C ASP A 216 -19.30 49.84 16.88
N SER A 217 -19.92 48.66 16.95
CA SER A 217 -19.23 47.40 17.29
C SER A 217 -19.61 46.23 16.36
N PHE A 218 -18.63 45.57 15.75
CA PHE A 218 -18.80 44.29 15.02
C PHE A 218 -18.10 43.12 15.72
N PHE A 219 -18.62 41.91 15.51
CA PHE A 219 -18.08 40.64 15.99
C PHE A 219 -17.58 39.81 14.80
N VAL A 220 -16.38 39.19 14.91
CA VAL A 220 -15.88 38.21 13.94
C VAL A 220 -15.51 36.93 14.71
N PRO A 221 -16.29 35.85 14.62
CA PRO A 221 -15.86 34.54 15.11
C PRO A 221 -14.90 33.90 14.09
N PHE A 222 -13.80 33.32 14.59
CA PHE A 222 -12.91 32.46 13.80
C PHE A 222 -12.99 31.04 14.36
N GLU A 223 -13.30 30.06 13.51
CA GLU A 223 -13.06 28.64 13.77
C GLU A 223 -11.82 28.21 12.98
N LEU A 224 -10.81 27.66 13.67
CA LEU A 224 -9.65 27.07 13.02
C LEU A 224 -9.82 25.56 12.97
N GLY A 225 -10.25 25.05 11.82
CA GLY A 225 -10.33 23.61 11.58
C GLY A 225 -8.98 22.92 11.73
N GLY A 226 -8.95 21.84 12.51
CA GLY A 226 -7.82 20.90 12.56
C GLY A 226 -7.64 20.16 13.88
N GLY A 227 -8.39 19.06 14.07
CA GLY A 227 -8.08 17.99 15.03
C GLY A 227 -8.77 18.08 16.40
N ALA A 228 -9.68 17.12 16.64
CA ALA A 228 -10.45 16.83 17.86
C ALA A 228 -10.12 17.65 19.15
N GLY A 229 -11.06 18.52 19.53
CA GLY A 229 -11.40 18.77 20.94
C GLY A 229 -10.96 20.08 21.62
N SER A 230 -10.79 21.19 20.90
CA SER A 230 -10.64 22.51 21.54
C SER A 230 -11.12 23.65 20.65
N ASP A 231 -12.30 24.20 20.96
CA ASP A 231 -12.84 25.40 20.30
C ASP A 231 -12.25 26.65 20.97
N ILE A 232 -11.40 27.38 20.25
CA ILE A 232 -10.87 28.67 20.70
C ILE A 232 -11.73 29.76 20.07
N ILE A 233 -12.45 30.54 20.89
CA ILE A 233 -13.19 31.71 20.43
C ILE A 233 -12.29 32.94 20.63
N THR A 234 -11.89 33.56 19.53
CA THR A 234 -11.15 34.84 19.57
C THR A 234 -12.13 35.98 19.31
N ILE A 235 -12.14 37.00 20.18
CA ILE A 235 -12.99 38.19 20.04
C ILE A 235 -12.08 39.40 19.83
N ALA A 236 -11.96 39.83 18.57
CA ALA A 236 -11.36 41.10 18.24
C ALA A 236 -12.47 42.16 18.18
N THR A 237 -12.38 43.20 19.01
CA THR A 237 -13.25 44.37 18.88
C THR A 237 -12.46 45.48 18.23
N TYR A 238 -12.77 45.75 16.96
CA TYR A 238 -12.22 46.89 16.23
C TYR A 238 -13.20 48.05 16.35
N LYS A 239 -12.75 49.19 16.87
CA LYS A 239 -13.45 50.47 16.63
C LYS A 239 -13.11 50.94 15.21
N THR A 240 -13.71 50.34 14.20
CA THR A 240 -13.56 50.79 12.82
C THR A 240 -14.85 51.46 12.35
N LYS A 241 -14.79 52.79 12.19
CA LYS A 241 -15.76 53.54 11.40
C LYS A 241 -15.63 53.07 9.95
N LEU A 242 -16.71 52.55 9.38
CA LEU A 242 -16.62 51.66 8.20
C LEU A 242 -16.49 52.44 6.87
N HIS A 243 -15.33 52.36 6.23
CA HIS A 243 -15.23 52.39 4.77
C HIS A 243 -15.67 51.03 4.22
N VAL A 244 -16.36 50.96 3.08
CA VAL A 244 -16.56 49.68 2.35
C VAL A 244 -15.36 49.52 1.44
N PHE A 245 -14.53 48.51 1.69
CA PHE A 245 -13.38 48.17 0.86
C PHE A 245 -13.56 46.75 0.32
N ASP A 246 -13.56 46.60 -0.99
CA ASP A 246 -13.87 45.35 -1.65
C ASP A 246 -13.04 45.16 -2.93
N MET A 247 -12.77 43.92 -3.28
CA MET A 247 -12.09 43.55 -4.52
C MET A 247 -12.90 42.47 -5.20
N ASN A 248 -13.23 42.68 -6.48
CA ASN A 248 -13.91 41.68 -7.28
C ASN A 248 -13.19 41.49 -8.61
N LYS A 249 -13.08 40.24 -9.07
CA LYS A 249 -12.66 39.93 -10.44
C LYS A 249 -13.71 40.44 -11.43
N VAL A 250 -13.27 41.15 -12.47
CA VAL A 250 -14.11 41.52 -13.61
C VAL A 250 -13.60 40.79 -14.84
N ASP A 251 -14.40 39.84 -15.32
CA ASP A 251 -14.04 39.05 -16.50
C ASP A 251 -14.18 39.87 -17.80
N ASN A 252 -13.20 39.74 -18.69
CA ASN A 252 -13.24 40.27 -20.07
C ASN A 252 -14.10 39.37 -20.99
N VAL A 253 -14.40 38.14 -20.57
CA VAL A 253 -15.07 37.14 -21.40
C VAL A 253 -16.24 36.55 -20.62
N ASN A 254 -17.42 36.50 -21.24
CA ASN A 254 -18.64 35.87 -20.70
C ASN A 254 -18.48 34.34 -20.63
N ASP A 255 -17.49 33.80 -19.92
CA ASP A 255 -17.39 32.36 -19.72
C ASP A 255 -17.05 31.99 -18.27
N VAL A 256 -17.41 30.76 -17.94
CA VAL A 256 -17.72 30.28 -16.59
C VAL A 256 -16.45 29.92 -15.80
N ASP A 257 -16.30 30.52 -14.62
CA ASP A 257 -15.59 30.08 -13.39
C ASP A 257 -14.06 29.79 -13.32
N CYS A 258 -13.22 29.99 -14.35
CA CYS A 258 -11.74 29.83 -14.20
C CYS A 258 -10.87 30.66 -15.19
N VAL A 259 -9.53 30.72 -14.99
CA VAL A 259 -8.55 31.43 -15.86
C VAL A 259 -7.43 30.54 -16.40
N TYR A 260 -6.95 30.77 -17.63
CA TYR A 260 -5.91 29.96 -18.30
C TYR A 260 -4.50 30.58 -18.25
N PRO A 261 -3.48 29.85 -17.78
CA PRO A 261 -2.06 30.27 -17.80
C PRO A 261 -1.33 30.40 -19.17
N TRP A 262 -1.98 30.37 -20.35
CA TRP A 262 -1.25 30.20 -21.64
C TRP A 262 -1.63 31.15 -22.81
N ASN A 263 -0.66 31.42 -23.70
CA ASN A 263 -0.69 32.34 -24.86
C ASN A 263 -1.49 31.87 -26.09
N MET A 264 -2.43 30.92 -25.98
CA MET A 264 -3.20 30.44 -27.15
C MET A 264 -4.58 31.10 -27.34
N ILE A 265 -4.97 31.99 -26.43
CA ILE A 265 -6.21 32.77 -26.43
C ILE A 265 -5.97 34.08 -25.66
N ASP A 266 -6.71 35.16 -25.96
CA ASP A 266 -6.62 36.47 -25.30
C ASP A 266 -7.15 36.46 -23.83
N GLU A 267 -7.12 35.30 -23.15
CA GLU A 267 -7.82 34.99 -21.88
C GLU A 267 -6.88 34.71 -20.69
N ASN A 268 -5.60 35.09 -20.79
CA ASN A 268 -4.60 34.88 -19.73
C ASN A 268 -4.40 36.09 -18.80
N TYR A 269 -5.38 36.99 -18.75
CA TYR A 269 -5.35 38.18 -17.91
C TYR A 269 -6.48 38.14 -16.89
N LEU A 270 -6.19 38.62 -15.68
CA LEU A 270 -7.20 38.93 -14.66
C LEU A 270 -7.27 40.44 -14.49
N VAL A 271 -8.48 40.95 -14.40
CA VAL A 271 -8.73 42.35 -14.04
C VAL A 271 -9.39 42.37 -12.68
N TYR A 272 -8.68 42.90 -11.69
CA TYR A 272 -9.22 43.14 -10.36
C TYR A 272 -9.78 44.56 -10.29
N ASN A 273 -11.05 44.69 -9.93
CA ASN A 273 -11.65 45.96 -9.55
C ASN A 273 -11.53 46.10 -8.03
N ILE A 274 -10.67 47.01 -7.57
CA ILE A 274 -10.45 47.31 -6.15
C ILE A 274 -11.24 48.58 -5.83
N CYS A 275 -12.37 48.42 -5.15
CA CYS A 275 -13.31 49.50 -4.86
C CYS A 275 -13.25 49.91 -3.40
N TYR A 276 -13.26 51.21 -3.14
CA TYR A 276 -13.44 51.78 -1.81
C TYR A 276 -14.59 52.79 -1.80
N ASP A 277 -15.38 52.80 -0.73
CA ASP A 277 -16.41 53.80 -0.44
C ASP A 277 -16.19 54.37 0.96
N ALA A 278 -15.99 55.68 1.01
CA ALA A 278 -15.71 56.41 2.22
C ALA A 278 -16.87 56.41 3.23
N ASN A 279 -18.11 56.19 2.77
CA ASN A 279 -19.33 56.02 3.59
C ASN A 279 -19.54 57.06 4.71
N GLY A 280 -19.14 58.31 4.49
CA GLY A 280 -19.29 59.40 5.45
C GLY A 280 -18.03 59.76 6.25
N TYR A 281 -16.93 59.01 6.09
CA TYR A 281 -15.73 59.14 6.91
C TYR A 281 -14.53 59.65 6.11
N ALA A 282 -13.75 60.58 6.68
CA ALA A 282 -12.55 61.10 6.03
C ALA A 282 -11.30 60.52 6.69
N ASP A 283 -10.26 60.24 5.90
CA ASP A 283 -8.96 59.75 6.36
C ASP A 283 -7.84 60.39 5.53
N THR A 284 -6.63 60.41 6.07
CA THR A 284 -5.44 61.03 5.48
C THR A 284 -4.31 60.02 5.34
N ASN A 285 -3.37 60.28 4.41
CA ASN A 285 -2.28 59.36 4.05
C ASN A 285 -2.74 57.96 3.64
N VAL A 286 -3.87 57.87 2.92
CA VAL A 286 -4.42 56.58 2.47
C VAL A 286 -3.59 56.00 1.34
N VAL A 287 -3.09 54.79 1.56
CA VAL A 287 -2.38 53.96 0.59
C VAL A 287 -3.11 52.63 0.44
N ILE A 288 -3.35 52.23 -0.81
CA ILE A 288 -3.84 50.90 -1.14
C ILE A 288 -2.65 50.09 -1.65
N THR A 289 -2.43 48.90 -1.09
CA THR A 289 -1.35 47.98 -1.48
C THR A 289 -1.95 46.64 -1.87
N ASP A 290 -1.78 46.27 -3.13
CA ASP A 290 -2.13 44.94 -3.64
C ASP A 290 -0.89 44.05 -3.68
N TYR A 291 -0.98 42.87 -3.08
CA TYR A 291 0.10 41.89 -2.96
C TYR A 291 -0.11 40.80 -3.99
N LEU A 292 0.62 40.91 -5.10
CA LEU A 292 0.47 39.99 -6.21
C LEU A 292 0.96 38.60 -5.81
N PRO A 293 0.11 37.56 -5.91
CA PRO A 293 0.52 36.19 -5.65
C PRO A 293 1.51 35.71 -6.72
N VAL A 294 2.29 34.69 -6.41
CA VAL A 294 3.36 34.20 -7.30
C VAL A 294 2.83 33.70 -8.64
N GLU A 295 1.56 33.30 -8.69
CA GLU A 295 0.84 32.81 -9.85
C GLU A 295 0.50 33.91 -10.88
N VAL A 296 0.68 35.19 -10.56
CA VAL A 296 0.42 36.30 -11.49
C VAL A 296 1.59 37.28 -11.57
N GLU A 297 1.74 37.94 -12.72
CA GLU A 297 2.69 39.03 -12.93
C GLU A 297 1.95 40.33 -13.25
N TYR A 298 2.49 41.45 -12.78
CA TYR A 298 1.94 42.77 -13.07
C TYR A 298 1.92 43.04 -14.58
N TYR A 299 0.78 43.45 -15.13
CA TYR A 299 0.64 43.82 -16.54
C TYR A 299 0.20 45.27 -16.68
N SER A 300 1.06 46.12 -17.26
CA SER A 300 0.73 47.53 -17.47
C SER A 300 -0.11 47.71 -18.76
N SER A 301 -1.43 47.75 -18.65
CA SER A 301 -2.30 48.16 -19.76
C SER A 301 -2.39 49.69 -19.86
N SER A 302 -2.78 50.23 -21.03
CA SER A 302 -3.02 51.68 -21.19
C SER A 302 -4.25 52.19 -20.41
N SER A 303 -5.01 51.29 -19.79
CA SER A 303 -6.22 51.55 -19.01
C SER A 303 -6.01 51.44 -17.49
N ASP A 304 -4.87 50.90 -17.02
CA ASP A 304 -4.62 50.79 -15.58
C ASP A 304 -4.32 52.17 -14.98
N PRO A 305 -5.13 52.65 -14.02
CA PRO A 305 -4.89 53.93 -13.37
C PRO A 305 -3.69 53.85 -12.42
N CYS A 306 -2.53 54.35 -12.86
CA CYS A 306 -1.49 55.01 -12.06
C CYS A 306 -0.89 54.29 -10.82
N GLY A 307 -1.04 52.97 -10.66
CA GLY A 307 -0.37 52.21 -9.58
C GLY A 307 1.13 52.12 -9.79
N VAL A 308 1.90 52.11 -8.71
CA VAL A 308 3.37 51.90 -8.74
C VAL A 308 3.66 50.44 -8.40
N TYR A 309 4.19 49.69 -9.37
CA TYR A 309 4.65 48.31 -9.15
C TYR A 309 6.05 48.30 -8.52
N HIS A 310 6.18 47.60 -7.39
CA HIS A 310 7.42 47.41 -6.65
C HIS A 310 7.92 45.98 -6.85
N LEU A 311 9.00 45.84 -7.61
CA LEU A 311 9.56 44.53 -7.97
C LEU A 311 10.04 43.75 -6.74
N ASP A 312 10.64 44.42 -5.75
CA ASP A 312 11.29 43.78 -4.60
C ASP A 312 10.27 43.14 -3.64
N SER A 313 9.07 43.71 -3.54
CA SER A 313 7.97 43.23 -2.69
C SER A 313 6.87 42.52 -3.47
N ASN A 314 6.95 42.51 -4.81
CA ASN A 314 5.88 42.07 -5.71
C ASN A 314 4.50 42.69 -5.39
N THR A 315 4.48 44.00 -5.12
CA THR A 315 3.25 44.73 -4.76
C THR A 315 2.95 45.85 -5.74
N VAL A 316 1.67 46.22 -5.85
CA VAL A 316 1.23 47.43 -6.56
C VAL A 316 0.61 48.38 -5.55
N THR A 317 1.12 49.61 -5.49
CA THR A 317 0.63 50.61 -4.53
C THR A 317 -0.05 51.79 -5.22
N TRP A 318 -1.15 52.26 -4.66
CA TRP A 318 -1.81 53.51 -5.03
C TRP A 318 -1.83 54.45 -3.82
N ASP A 319 -1.20 55.62 -3.98
CA ASP A 319 -1.23 56.68 -2.98
C ASP A 319 -2.47 57.56 -3.23
N ILE A 320 -3.52 57.32 -2.44
CA ILE A 320 -4.80 58.02 -2.53
C ILE A 320 -4.76 59.37 -1.77
N ASN A 321 -3.74 59.58 -0.93
CA ASN A 321 -3.57 60.76 -0.08
C ASN A 321 -4.78 60.97 0.86
N ASP A 322 -5.58 62.02 0.65
CA ASP A 322 -6.70 62.37 1.52
C ASP A 322 -8.01 61.88 0.89
N ILE A 323 -8.77 61.05 1.61
CA ILE A 323 -10.15 60.67 1.24
C ILE A 323 -11.16 61.49 2.05
N SER A 324 -12.13 62.06 1.36
CA SER A 324 -13.25 62.77 1.95
C SER A 324 -14.40 61.81 2.25
N GLY A 325 -15.25 62.12 3.23
CA GLY A 325 -16.40 61.27 3.60
C GLY A 325 -17.45 61.03 2.52
N ALA A 326 -17.33 61.58 1.32
CA ALA A 326 -18.21 61.27 0.19
C ALA A 326 -17.49 60.56 -0.97
N ASP A 327 -16.21 60.23 -0.80
CA ASP A 327 -15.38 59.68 -1.87
C ASP A 327 -15.65 58.19 -2.04
N SER A 328 -16.05 57.79 -3.25
CA SER A 328 -16.08 56.40 -3.65
C SER A 328 -15.42 56.25 -5.02
N ASN A 329 -14.59 55.22 -5.16
CA ASN A 329 -13.83 54.99 -6.38
C ASN A 329 -13.47 53.52 -6.54
N CYS A 330 -13.21 53.11 -7.78
CA CYS A 330 -12.69 51.78 -8.09
C CYS A 330 -11.40 51.93 -8.91
N LEU A 331 -10.35 51.26 -8.45
CA LEU A 331 -9.09 51.09 -9.14
C LEU A 331 -9.16 49.81 -9.96
N GLN A 332 -8.44 49.80 -11.09
CA GLN A 332 -8.27 48.61 -11.90
C GLN A 332 -6.83 48.15 -11.86
N LEU A 333 -6.65 46.85 -11.63
CA LEU A 333 -5.37 46.18 -11.70
C LEU A 333 -5.49 45.03 -12.69
N THR A 334 -4.84 45.17 -13.83
CA THR A 334 -4.67 44.07 -14.77
C THR A 334 -3.40 43.29 -14.43
N VAL A 335 -3.55 41.98 -14.23
CA VAL A 335 -2.43 41.05 -14.04
C VAL A 335 -2.49 39.99 -15.11
N LYS A 336 -1.34 39.40 -15.41
CA LYS A 336 -1.25 38.27 -16.31
C LYS A 336 -0.99 37.00 -15.49
N VAL A 337 -1.73 35.94 -15.77
CA VAL A 337 -1.53 34.66 -15.10
C VAL A 337 -0.25 34.01 -15.64
N ASN A 338 0.66 33.69 -14.73
CA ASN A 338 1.94 33.09 -15.05
C ASN A 338 1.76 31.66 -15.54
N TYR A 339 2.54 31.26 -16.55
CA TYR A 339 2.45 29.94 -17.18
C TYR A 339 2.70 28.75 -16.24
N TYR A 340 3.32 28.99 -15.09
CA TYR A 340 3.61 27.99 -14.04
C TYR A 340 2.52 27.93 -12.96
N ALA A 341 1.45 28.73 -13.08
CA ALA A 341 0.27 28.60 -12.23
C ALA A 341 -0.38 27.23 -12.46
N LYS A 342 -0.58 26.49 -11.36
CA LYS A 342 -0.92 25.07 -11.42
C LYS A 342 -2.42 24.85 -11.68
N PRO A 343 -2.82 24.05 -12.69
CA PRO A 343 -4.23 23.76 -12.97
C PRO A 343 -4.97 23.12 -11.79
N GLY A 344 -6.23 23.50 -11.60
CA GLY A 344 -7.08 23.07 -10.48
C GLY A 344 -6.83 23.80 -9.16
N ARG A 345 -5.76 24.63 -9.06
CA ARG A 345 -5.52 25.50 -7.91
C ARG A 345 -6.32 26.80 -8.02
N LYS A 346 -6.29 27.59 -6.95
CA LYS A 346 -6.83 28.95 -6.92
C LYS A 346 -5.71 29.97 -6.77
N ILE A 347 -5.83 31.08 -7.50
CA ILE A 347 -5.08 32.31 -7.27
C ILE A 347 -5.80 33.05 -6.15
N LYS A 348 -5.12 33.32 -5.04
CA LYS A 348 -5.66 34.14 -3.95
C LYS A 348 -4.94 35.49 -3.98
N ASN A 349 -5.62 36.53 -4.42
CA ASN A 349 -5.06 37.88 -4.45
C ASN A 349 -5.45 38.63 -3.18
N TYR A 350 -4.48 39.26 -2.51
CA TYR A 350 -4.68 40.00 -1.26
C TYR A 350 -4.43 41.48 -1.49
N CYS A 351 -5.35 42.34 -1.05
CA CYS A 351 -5.17 43.78 -1.09
C CYS A 351 -5.58 44.42 0.21
N GLU A 352 -4.82 45.42 0.62
CA GLU A 352 -5.05 46.19 1.83
C GLU A 352 -5.16 47.68 1.52
N MET A 353 -5.84 48.39 2.41
CA MET A 353 -5.97 49.84 2.44
C MET A 353 -5.59 50.32 3.84
N GLU A 354 -4.55 51.14 3.93
CA GLU A 354 -4.02 51.71 5.16
C GLU A 354 -4.09 53.25 5.09
N GLY A 355 -4.55 53.89 6.15
CA GLY A 355 -4.55 55.34 6.35
C GLY A 355 -4.22 55.69 7.79
N ASP A 356 -4.11 56.99 8.11
CA ASP A 356 -3.76 57.45 9.47
C ASP A 356 -4.76 56.98 10.54
N GLN A 357 -6.02 56.73 10.17
CA GLN A 357 -7.09 56.34 11.09
C GLN A 357 -7.73 54.97 10.78
N TYR A 358 -7.33 54.30 9.69
CA TYR A 358 -8.03 53.11 9.18
C TYR A 358 -7.09 52.06 8.56
N PHE A 359 -7.44 50.79 8.76
CA PHE A 359 -6.84 49.64 8.08
C PHE A 359 -7.93 48.66 7.68
N SER A 360 -7.91 48.18 6.44
CA SER A 360 -8.81 47.16 5.92
C SER A 360 -8.15 46.32 4.85
N TYR A 361 -8.66 45.12 4.61
CA TYR A 361 -8.17 44.23 3.58
C TYR A 361 -9.30 43.42 2.96
N THR A 362 -9.04 42.90 1.76
CA THR A 362 -9.94 42.01 1.03
C THR A 362 -9.13 40.95 0.28
N ILE A 363 -9.76 39.80 0.01
CA ILE A 363 -9.15 38.66 -0.69
C ILE A 363 -10.10 38.24 -1.80
N GLU A 364 -9.57 38.07 -3.01
CA GLU A 364 -10.30 37.50 -4.13
C GLU A 364 -9.68 36.16 -4.55
N GLU A 365 -10.53 35.14 -4.73
CA GLU A 365 -10.10 33.82 -5.20
C GLU A 365 -10.53 33.58 -6.65
N THR A 366 -9.59 33.15 -7.50
CA THR A 366 -9.90 32.78 -8.89
C THR A 366 -9.37 31.39 -9.20
N ASN A 367 -10.21 30.49 -9.70
CA ASN A 367 -9.79 29.14 -10.10
C ASN A 367 -8.89 29.21 -11.34
N ILE A 368 -7.84 28.39 -11.34
CA ILE A 368 -7.00 28.15 -12.52
C ILE A 368 -7.63 26.99 -13.29
N CYS A 369 -7.91 27.21 -14.57
CA CYS A 369 -8.61 26.23 -15.39
C CYS A 369 -7.83 24.91 -15.47
N CYS A 370 -8.57 23.83 -15.38
CA CYS A 370 -8.08 22.51 -15.72
C CYS A 370 -7.78 22.44 -17.23
N TYR A 371 -6.64 21.86 -17.57
CA TYR A 371 -6.31 21.58 -18.96
C TYR A 371 -6.73 20.15 -19.30
N GLY A 372 -7.46 19.98 -20.39
CA GLY A 372 -7.89 18.66 -20.86
C GLY A 372 -6.70 17.72 -21.10
N GLY A 373 -6.88 16.46 -20.70
CA GLY A 373 -5.94 15.36 -20.89
C GLY A 373 -6.23 14.25 -19.89
N ASP A 374 -6.27 13.01 -20.36
CA ASP A 374 -6.52 11.85 -19.49
C ASP A 374 -5.32 11.52 -18.59
N ILE A 375 -4.16 12.15 -18.83
CA ILE A 375 -2.86 11.81 -18.23
C ILE A 375 -2.19 13.06 -17.65
N ILE A 376 -1.80 12.97 -16.38
CA ILE A 376 -0.89 13.90 -15.69
C ILE A 376 0.52 13.29 -15.61
N TYR A 377 1.55 14.08 -15.92
CA TYR A 377 2.95 13.65 -15.85
C TYR A 377 3.65 14.14 -14.57
N VAL A 378 4.44 13.27 -13.94
CA VAL A 378 5.20 13.56 -12.71
C VAL A 378 6.66 13.16 -12.87
N ASN A 379 7.56 14.11 -12.64
CA ASN A 379 8.99 13.90 -12.67
C ASN A 379 9.67 14.89 -11.72
N GLN A 380 10.26 14.39 -10.64
CA GLN A 380 10.98 15.20 -9.64
C GLN A 380 12.12 16.06 -10.23
N ASP A 381 12.67 15.66 -11.38
CA ASP A 381 13.79 16.33 -12.06
C ASP A 381 13.33 17.21 -13.25
N ALA A 382 12.01 17.39 -13.43
CA ALA A 382 11.47 18.26 -14.47
C ALA A 382 11.91 19.72 -14.27
N ASN A 383 12.21 20.40 -15.38
CA ASN A 383 12.68 21.80 -15.39
C ASN A 383 11.77 22.74 -16.19
N GLY A 384 10.63 22.24 -16.69
CA GLY A 384 9.62 23.04 -17.37
C GLY A 384 8.68 23.72 -16.40
N TYR A 385 7.41 23.83 -16.78
CA TYR A 385 6.45 24.69 -16.10
C TYR A 385 5.81 24.11 -14.85
N ASN A 386 6.10 22.87 -14.48
CA ASN A 386 5.57 22.22 -13.27
C ASN A 386 4.03 22.24 -13.22
N ASN A 387 3.38 21.89 -14.34
CA ASN A 387 1.94 21.93 -14.52
C ASN A 387 1.33 20.58 -14.95
N GLY A 388 2.16 19.54 -15.09
CA GLY A 388 1.73 18.17 -15.35
C GLY A 388 1.31 17.85 -16.78
N THR A 389 1.39 18.80 -17.73
CA THR A 389 0.84 18.64 -19.10
C THR A 389 1.75 17.88 -20.07
N SER A 390 3.03 17.75 -19.77
CA SER A 390 4.02 17.00 -20.57
C SER A 390 5.15 16.51 -19.67
N TRP A 391 6.03 15.62 -20.15
CA TRP A 391 7.23 15.25 -19.38
C TRP A 391 8.21 16.41 -19.13
N LEU A 392 8.25 17.41 -20.02
CA LEU A 392 9.05 18.62 -19.80
C LEU A 392 8.45 19.46 -18.67
N ASP A 393 7.12 19.57 -18.67
CA ASP A 393 6.34 20.41 -17.76
C ASP A 393 5.73 19.60 -16.60
N ALA A 394 6.25 18.41 -16.35
CA ALA A 394 5.72 17.47 -15.38
C ALA A 394 5.75 18.06 -13.96
N TYR A 395 4.85 17.59 -13.11
CA TYR A 395 4.89 17.96 -11.70
C TYR A 395 6.16 17.42 -11.03
N THR A 396 6.87 18.27 -10.29
CA THR A 396 8.03 17.87 -9.49
C THR A 396 7.65 17.26 -8.14
N ASP A 397 6.39 17.44 -7.72
CA ASP A 397 5.80 16.86 -6.52
C ASP A 397 4.56 16.04 -6.89
N LEU A 398 4.54 14.76 -6.48
CA LEU A 398 3.42 13.87 -6.76
C LEU A 398 2.13 14.30 -6.05
N GLN A 399 2.22 15.02 -4.92
CA GLN A 399 1.03 15.54 -4.22
C GLN A 399 0.32 16.62 -5.03
N ASP A 400 1.06 17.41 -5.82
CA ASP A 400 0.45 18.37 -6.74
C ASP A 400 -0.32 17.67 -7.86
N ALA A 401 0.21 16.55 -8.36
CA ALA A 401 -0.47 15.74 -9.36
C ALA A 401 -1.76 15.10 -8.81
N PHE A 402 -1.74 14.56 -7.59
CA PHE A 402 -2.95 14.08 -6.94
C PHE A 402 -3.99 15.20 -6.74
N HIS A 403 -3.55 16.38 -6.31
CA HIS A 403 -4.45 17.51 -6.17
C HIS A 403 -5.10 17.87 -7.51
N THR A 404 -4.30 18.02 -8.58
CA THR A 404 -4.85 18.31 -9.91
C THR A 404 -5.76 17.19 -10.41
N ALA A 405 -5.44 15.92 -10.19
CA ALA A 405 -6.31 14.81 -10.59
C ALA A 405 -7.68 14.88 -9.90
N ARG A 406 -7.71 15.23 -8.61
CA ARG A 406 -8.95 15.40 -7.82
C ARG A 406 -9.81 16.55 -8.35
N GLU A 407 -9.19 17.72 -8.57
CA GLU A 407 -9.93 18.92 -8.98
C GLU A 407 -10.31 18.90 -10.47
N CYS A 408 -9.49 18.25 -11.32
CA CYS A 408 -9.66 18.25 -12.77
C CYS A 408 -10.26 16.97 -13.35
N GLY A 409 -10.50 15.94 -12.52
CA GLY A 409 -11.13 14.69 -12.95
C GLY A 409 -10.27 13.87 -13.92
N CYS A 410 -8.95 13.82 -13.71
CA CYS A 410 -8.04 13.06 -14.57
C CYS A 410 -8.05 11.57 -14.24
N GLU A 411 -8.00 10.71 -15.27
CA GLU A 411 -8.03 9.26 -15.10
C GLU A 411 -6.67 8.65 -14.77
N GLN A 412 -5.56 9.30 -15.17
CA GLN A 412 -4.22 8.71 -15.05
C GLN A 412 -3.15 9.69 -14.55
N ILE A 413 -2.21 9.16 -13.78
CA ILE A 413 -0.97 9.84 -13.37
C ILE A 413 0.22 8.95 -13.76
N TRP A 414 1.15 9.46 -14.57
CA TRP A 414 2.35 8.77 -15.02
C TRP A 414 3.58 9.34 -14.32
N VAL A 415 4.35 8.47 -13.66
CA VAL A 415 5.43 8.88 -12.75
C VAL A 415 6.77 8.34 -13.26
N ALA A 416 7.71 9.26 -13.51
CA ALA A 416 9.08 8.92 -13.90
C ALA A 416 9.88 8.35 -12.73
N LYS A 417 10.91 7.55 -13.05
CA LYS A 417 11.92 7.04 -12.12
C LYS A 417 12.33 8.13 -11.12
N GLY A 418 12.25 7.82 -9.83
CA GLY A 418 12.54 8.78 -8.76
C GLY A 418 12.09 8.29 -7.39
N THR A 419 12.31 9.11 -6.37
CA THR A 419 11.85 8.84 -5.00
C THR A 419 10.96 9.98 -4.54
N TYR A 420 9.67 9.68 -4.40
CA TYR A 420 8.63 10.63 -4.04
C TYR A 420 8.24 10.43 -2.58
N ARG A 421 8.01 11.54 -1.88
CA ARG A 421 7.68 11.57 -0.45
C ARG A 421 6.33 12.23 -0.21
N PRO A 422 5.53 11.78 0.77
CA PRO A 422 4.24 12.42 1.10
C PRO A 422 4.39 13.88 1.56
N THR A 423 5.53 14.24 2.14
CA THR A 423 5.85 15.60 2.58
C THR A 423 7.36 15.81 2.68
N ASN A 424 7.79 17.08 2.60
CA ASN A 424 9.16 17.52 2.88
C ASN A 424 9.31 18.19 4.26
N ARG A 425 8.25 18.18 5.09
CA ARG A 425 8.19 18.91 6.38
C ARG A 425 8.34 18.02 7.62
N GLY A 426 8.62 16.72 7.45
CA GLY A 426 8.76 15.76 8.57
C GLY A 426 7.47 15.50 9.35
N ILE A 427 6.31 15.78 8.77
CA ILE A 427 5.00 15.55 9.39
C ILE A 427 4.52 14.14 9.02
N ARG A 428 4.55 13.23 9.99
CA ARG A 428 4.33 11.78 9.82
C ARG A 428 2.92 11.37 9.38
N SER A 429 1.94 12.24 9.58
CA SER A 429 0.54 11.97 9.24
C SER A 429 0.22 12.15 7.76
N PHE A 430 1.16 12.66 6.95
CA PHE A 430 0.95 12.75 5.50
C PHE A 430 1.26 11.43 4.80
N SER A 431 0.37 11.08 3.87
CA SER A 431 0.39 9.90 3.03
C SER A 431 0.14 10.29 1.56
N PHE A 432 0.39 9.38 0.62
CA PHE A 432 -0.19 9.45 -0.71
C PHE A 432 -1.62 8.93 -0.67
N GLU A 433 -2.60 9.82 -0.77
CA GLU A 433 -4.03 9.49 -0.78
C GLU A 433 -4.47 9.12 -2.20
N LEU A 434 -4.83 7.85 -2.40
CA LEU A 434 -5.36 7.40 -3.69
C LEU A 434 -6.76 7.98 -3.94
N LEU A 435 -7.11 8.14 -5.21
CA LEU A 435 -8.32 8.82 -5.65
C LEU A 435 -9.25 7.90 -6.44
N ASP A 436 -10.54 8.22 -6.39
CA ASP A 436 -11.58 7.50 -7.13
C ASP A 436 -11.33 7.51 -8.63
N ASN A 437 -11.34 6.32 -9.24
CA ASN A 437 -11.18 6.10 -10.68
C ASN A 437 -9.88 6.65 -11.26
N VAL A 438 -8.84 6.83 -10.44
CA VAL A 438 -7.51 7.28 -10.89
C VAL A 438 -6.52 6.12 -10.90
N ALA A 439 -5.83 5.96 -12.03
CA ALA A 439 -4.74 5.01 -12.19
C ALA A 439 -3.37 5.70 -12.14
N VAL A 440 -2.54 5.28 -11.20
CA VAL A 440 -1.20 5.82 -10.99
C VAL A 440 -0.17 4.78 -11.46
N TYR A 441 0.67 5.16 -12.42
CA TYR A 441 1.64 4.28 -13.08
C TYR A 441 3.07 4.76 -12.86
N GLY A 442 3.88 3.95 -12.18
CA GLY A 442 5.34 4.13 -12.05
C GLY A 442 6.08 3.35 -13.15
N GLY A 443 7.39 3.52 -13.26
CA GLY A 443 8.22 2.74 -14.19
C GLY A 443 8.57 3.44 -15.49
N PHE A 444 8.49 4.77 -15.57
CA PHE A 444 8.91 5.52 -16.76
C PHE A 444 10.37 5.98 -16.67
N PRO A 445 11.09 6.15 -17.80
CA PRO A 445 12.48 6.64 -17.80
C PRO A 445 12.65 7.97 -17.05
N PRO A 446 13.86 8.33 -16.57
CA PRO A 446 14.10 9.58 -15.82
C PRO A 446 13.70 10.87 -16.55
N GLY A 447 13.74 10.87 -17.90
CA GLY A 447 13.30 12.01 -18.71
C GLY A 447 11.84 11.93 -19.16
N GLY A 448 11.11 10.92 -18.72
CA GLY A 448 9.82 10.53 -19.29
C GLY A 448 9.93 9.64 -20.53
N GLY A 449 8.78 9.13 -20.98
CA GLY A 449 8.69 8.24 -22.15
C GLY A 449 7.24 7.99 -22.59
N GLN A 450 7.06 7.21 -23.65
CA GLN A 450 5.75 6.70 -24.04
C GLN A 450 5.41 5.44 -23.22
N TRP A 451 4.16 4.97 -23.29
CA TRP A 451 3.74 3.74 -22.60
C TRP A 451 4.63 2.53 -22.94
N VAL A 452 5.08 2.40 -24.20
CA VAL A 452 5.96 1.30 -24.64
C VAL A 452 7.35 1.35 -24.00
N ASP A 453 7.78 2.50 -23.50
CA ASP A 453 9.05 2.70 -22.80
C ASP A 453 8.93 2.40 -21.30
N ARG A 454 7.71 2.17 -20.78
CA ARG A 454 7.47 1.84 -19.38
C ARG A 454 8.03 0.45 -19.06
N ASP A 455 8.93 0.42 -18.10
CA ASP A 455 9.57 -0.79 -17.58
C ASP A 455 9.84 -0.59 -16.08
N PRO A 456 8.91 -1.04 -15.20
CA PRO A 456 9.07 -0.90 -13.75
C PRO A 456 10.35 -1.53 -13.18
N ASP A 457 10.90 -2.55 -13.85
CA ASP A 457 12.12 -3.24 -13.41
C ASP A 457 13.38 -2.43 -13.76
N ALA A 458 13.38 -1.73 -14.89
CA ALA A 458 14.48 -0.85 -15.30
C ALA A 458 14.41 0.54 -14.64
N TYR A 459 13.19 1.03 -14.38
CA TYR A 459 12.91 2.41 -14.01
C TYR A 459 12.17 2.52 -12.68
N GLU A 460 12.78 1.97 -11.63
CA GLU A 460 12.21 1.95 -10.27
C GLU A 460 11.64 3.31 -9.84
N THR A 461 10.37 3.30 -9.46
CA THR A 461 9.66 4.49 -8.94
C THR A 461 9.26 4.22 -7.50
N VAL A 462 9.82 5.00 -6.58
CA VAL A 462 9.72 4.74 -5.14
C VAL A 462 8.77 5.74 -4.49
N LEU A 463 7.77 5.25 -3.78
CA LEU A 463 7.00 5.99 -2.77
C LEU A 463 7.62 5.71 -1.41
N SER A 464 8.21 6.72 -0.78
CA SER A 464 8.99 6.55 0.45
C SER A 464 8.40 7.33 1.62
N GLY A 465 8.26 6.64 2.75
CA GLY A 465 7.91 7.25 4.03
C GLY A 465 9.05 7.97 4.75
N ASP A 466 10.29 7.96 4.23
CA ASP A 466 11.45 8.65 4.82
C ASP A 466 11.40 10.17 4.55
N ILE A 467 10.61 10.91 5.35
CA ILE A 467 10.16 12.30 5.14
C ILE A 467 10.96 13.39 5.87
N ALA A 468 11.97 13.01 6.66
CA ALA A 468 12.80 13.97 7.41
C ALA A 468 14.28 13.58 7.39
N ALA A 469 14.80 12.94 8.44
CA ALA A 469 16.21 12.60 8.50
C ALA A 469 16.45 11.26 7.79
N PRO A 470 17.29 11.22 6.74
CA PRO A 470 17.50 9.98 5.99
C PRO A 470 17.87 8.81 6.90
N ASN A 471 17.19 7.68 6.72
CA ASN A 471 17.33 6.45 7.51
C ASN A 471 16.91 6.56 9.00
N ASN A 472 16.22 7.61 9.43
CA ASN A 472 15.65 7.68 10.77
C ASN A 472 14.20 7.20 10.79
N HIS A 473 13.99 5.91 11.05
CA HIS A 473 12.65 5.35 10.95
C HIS A 473 11.61 5.99 11.90
N SER A 474 12.06 6.69 12.96
CA SER A 474 11.17 7.29 13.95
C SER A 474 10.43 8.53 13.44
N ASP A 475 10.94 9.17 12.39
CA ASP A 475 10.32 10.34 11.75
C ASP A 475 9.62 10.01 10.42
N ASN A 476 9.62 8.74 10.03
CA ASN A 476 8.95 8.29 8.82
C ASN A 476 7.43 8.45 8.89
N SER A 477 6.78 8.66 7.74
CA SER A 477 5.32 8.60 7.60
C SER A 477 4.75 7.34 8.24
N TYR A 478 3.58 7.45 8.87
CA TYR A 478 2.88 6.30 9.43
C TYR A 478 2.44 5.34 8.31
N HIS A 479 1.75 5.89 7.32
CA HIS A 479 1.30 5.19 6.12
C HIS A 479 1.98 5.85 4.92
N VAL A 480 2.60 5.07 4.04
CA VAL A 480 3.13 5.63 2.80
C VAL A 480 1.98 5.94 1.84
N VAL A 481 1.05 4.99 1.70
CA VAL A 481 -0.14 5.08 0.84
C VAL A 481 -1.39 4.86 1.68
N GLN A 482 -2.40 5.70 1.46
CA GLN A 482 -3.70 5.60 2.12
C GLN A 482 -4.82 5.48 1.10
N CYS A 483 -5.78 4.61 1.41
CA CYS A 483 -6.94 4.34 0.58
C CYS A 483 -8.17 4.15 1.50
N GLU A 484 -8.98 5.20 1.64
CA GLU A 484 -10.17 5.19 2.50
C GLU A 484 -11.41 5.54 1.68
N ASP A 485 -12.36 4.60 1.63
CA ASP A 485 -13.59 4.67 0.82
C ASP A 485 -13.36 5.01 -0.67
N VAL A 486 -12.25 4.52 -1.25
CA VAL A 486 -11.87 4.80 -2.63
C VAL A 486 -12.33 3.69 -3.58
N ASN A 487 -12.86 4.07 -4.74
CA ASN A 487 -13.37 3.16 -5.77
C ASN A 487 -12.48 3.15 -7.01
N ASN A 488 -12.14 1.96 -7.49
CA ASN A 488 -11.40 1.74 -8.75
C ASN A 488 -10.04 2.46 -8.83
N ALA A 489 -9.38 2.67 -7.68
CA ALA A 489 -8.00 3.17 -7.67
C ALA A 489 -7.04 2.08 -8.16
N ILE A 490 -6.08 2.46 -9.02
CA ILE A 490 -5.03 1.56 -9.49
C ILE A 490 -3.68 2.16 -9.12
N LEU A 491 -2.82 1.34 -8.52
CA LEU A 491 -1.41 1.66 -8.31
C LEU A 491 -0.57 0.55 -8.95
N ASP A 492 0.20 0.88 -9.99
CA ASP A 492 0.93 -0.09 -10.81
C ASP A 492 2.42 0.29 -10.95
N GLY A 493 3.32 -0.62 -10.58
CA GLY A 493 4.77 -0.51 -10.80
C GLY A 493 5.51 0.42 -9.84
N PHE A 494 5.16 0.39 -8.55
CA PHE A 494 5.83 1.19 -7.50
C PHE A 494 6.53 0.33 -6.46
N THR A 495 7.68 0.79 -5.98
CA THR A 495 8.24 0.38 -4.68
C THR A 495 7.60 1.25 -3.58
N ILE A 496 6.97 0.66 -2.57
CA ILE A 496 6.34 1.33 -1.43
C ILE A 496 7.10 0.94 -0.18
N THR A 497 7.82 1.90 0.41
CA THR A 497 8.81 1.60 1.45
C THR A 497 8.91 2.63 2.54
N ALA A 498 9.55 2.24 3.65
CA ALA A 498 9.90 3.08 4.77
C ALA A 498 8.69 3.68 5.51
N GLY A 499 7.53 3.03 5.49
CA GLY A 499 6.42 3.36 6.40
C GLY A 499 6.70 2.90 7.82
N ASN A 500 6.24 3.66 8.82
CA ASN A 500 6.37 3.30 10.24
C ASN A 500 5.11 3.65 11.05
N ALA A 501 4.06 2.83 10.93
CA ALA A 501 2.81 2.90 11.68
C ALA A 501 2.97 2.37 13.12
N LYS A 502 3.83 3.02 13.92
CA LYS A 502 4.01 2.80 15.36
C LYS A 502 3.78 4.09 16.14
N GLY A 503 2.71 4.80 15.79
CA GLY A 503 2.34 6.07 16.42
C GLY A 503 1.77 5.93 17.83
N SER A 504 1.27 7.05 18.35
CA SER A 504 0.73 7.13 19.72
C SER A 504 -0.80 7.05 19.77
N VAL A 505 -1.46 7.24 18.63
CA VAL A 505 -2.92 7.11 18.50
C VAL A 505 -3.29 5.91 17.61
N TYR A 506 -4.51 5.43 17.79
CA TYR A 506 -4.96 4.13 17.27
C TYR A 506 -4.86 4.00 15.74
N ASN A 507 -5.23 5.03 14.98
CA ASN A 507 -5.17 5.00 13.51
C ASN A 507 -3.73 4.99 12.96
N GLU A 508 -2.73 5.39 13.76
CA GLU A 508 -1.31 5.39 13.37
C GLU A 508 -0.62 4.02 13.60
N TRP A 509 -1.39 2.95 13.84
CA TRP A 509 -0.88 1.61 14.20
C TRP A 509 -0.94 0.59 13.05
N TYR A 510 -1.58 0.95 11.94
CA TYR A 510 -1.98 0.00 10.91
C TYR A 510 -1.34 0.32 9.56
N GLY A 511 -0.98 -0.67 8.75
CA GLY A 511 -0.65 -0.43 7.34
C GLY A 511 0.55 0.51 7.15
N GLY A 512 1.76 0.04 7.44
CA GLY A 512 2.97 0.85 7.31
C GLY A 512 3.18 1.28 5.85
N GLY A 513 3.17 0.32 4.94
CA GLY A 513 3.23 0.61 3.50
C GLY A 513 1.91 1.14 2.98
N VAL A 514 0.86 0.34 3.08
CA VAL A 514 -0.48 0.65 2.55
C VAL A 514 -1.53 0.45 3.64
N TYR A 515 -2.33 1.48 3.88
CA TYR A 515 -3.48 1.45 4.77
C TYR A 515 -4.78 1.57 3.98
N CYS A 516 -5.59 0.51 4.00
CA CYS A 516 -6.88 0.43 3.32
C CYS A 516 -8.02 0.25 4.32
N GLN A 517 -8.97 1.17 4.31
CA GLN A 517 -10.16 1.14 5.15
C GLN A 517 -11.44 1.45 4.36
N GLY A 518 -12.57 0.96 4.87
CA GLY A 518 -13.88 1.29 4.32
C GLY A 518 -14.19 0.48 3.06
N SER A 519 -15.18 0.92 2.28
CA SER A 519 -15.65 0.20 1.08
C SER A 519 -14.71 0.39 -0.12
N THR A 520 -13.42 0.15 0.10
CA THR A 520 -12.36 0.42 -0.85
C THR A 520 -12.20 -0.71 -1.88
N ASN A 521 -12.09 -0.32 -3.16
CA ASN A 521 -11.71 -1.18 -4.28
C ASN A 521 -10.38 -0.71 -4.89
N LEU A 522 -9.28 -1.12 -4.25
CA LEU A 522 -7.91 -0.84 -4.66
C LEU A 522 -7.36 -1.98 -5.52
N THR A 523 -6.73 -1.67 -6.65
CA THR A 523 -5.89 -2.59 -7.42
C THR A 523 -4.42 -2.25 -7.27
N LEU A 524 -3.63 -3.18 -6.75
CA LEU A 524 -2.17 -3.11 -6.73
C LEU A 524 -1.61 -4.08 -7.78
N LYS A 525 -0.73 -3.59 -8.65
CA LYS A 525 -0.15 -4.41 -9.72
C LYS A 525 1.33 -4.18 -9.89
N GLY A 526 2.15 -5.23 -9.89
CA GLY A 526 3.59 -5.06 -10.10
C GLY A 526 4.27 -4.19 -9.03
N CYS A 527 3.69 -4.10 -7.83
CA CYS A 527 4.22 -3.27 -6.76
C CYS A 527 5.11 -4.07 -5.82
N ASN A 528 6.19 -3.45 -5.35
CA ASN A 528 7.05 -3.99 -4.31
C ASN A 528 6.80 -3.24 -2.99
N ILE A 529 6.15 -3.88 -2.02
CA ILE A 529 5.87 -3.33 -0.70
C ILE A 529 6.95 -3.87 0.24
N SER A 530 7.94 -3.04 0.59
CA SER A 530 9.11 -3.50 1.35
C SER A 530 9.53 -2.62 2.50
N ASP A 531 10.16 -3.23 3.51
CA ASP A 531 10.79 -2.53 4.64
C ASP A 531 9.84 -1.61 5.42
N ASN A 532 8.55 -1.95 5.44
CA ASN A 532 7.55 -1.20 6.18
C ASN A 532 7.33 -1.80 7.56
N THR A 533 7.07 -0.93 8.52
CA THR A 533 6.87 -1.29 9.92
C THR A 533 5.51 -0.81 10.40
N ALA A 534 4.77 -1.65 11.13
CA ALA A 534 3.49 -1.28 11.76
C ALA A 534 3.27 -2.00 13.08
N TYR A 535 2.17 -1.68 13.77
CA TYR A 535 1.64 -2.56 14.81
C TYR A 535 0.92 -3.76 14.18
N ASN A 536 0.02 -3.54 13.21
CA ASN A 536 -0.49 -4.63 12.34
C ASN A 536 -0.45 -4.25 10.86
N GLY A 537 -0.25 -5.24 9.99
CA GLY A 537 -0.14 -5.02 8.54
C GLY A 537 1.10 -4.20 8.22
N GLY A 538 2.29 -4.77 8.43
CA GLY A 538 3.55 -4.06 8.18
C GLY A 538 3.59 -3.51 6.75
N GLY A 539 3.38 -4.40 5.77
CA GLY A 539 3.23 -4.02 4.37
C GLY A 539 1.85 -3.42 4.06
N LEU A 540 0.78 -4.20 4.29
CA LEU A 540 -0.58 -3.78 3.97
C LEU A 540 -1.60 -4.14 5.07
N TYR A 541 -2.50 -3.21 5.36
CA TYR A 541 -3.63 -3.42 6.24
C TYR A 541 -4.95 -3.22 5.49
N ASN A 542 -5.83 -4.23 5.52
CA ASN A 542 -7.18 -4.16 4.97
C ASN A 542 -8.21 -4.29 6.10
N GLN A 543 -9.10 -3.31 6.21
CA GLN A 543 -10.25 -3.36 7.10
C GLN A 543 -11.52 -2.94 6.38
N TYR A 544 -12.51 -3.84 6.34
CA TYR A 544 -13.74 -3.68 5.55
C TYR A 544 -13.50 -3.46 4.03
N SER A 545 -12.29 -3.73 3.55
CA SER A 545 -11.79 -3.40 2.21
C SER A 545 -11.13 -4.62 1.59
N SER A 546 -11.39 -4.92 0.32
CA SER A 546 -10.80 -6.08 -0.36
C SER A 546 -9.97 -5.64 -1.56
N ALA A 547 -8.68 -5.37 -1.32
CA ALA A 547 -7.74 -5.03 -2.38
C ALA A 547 -7.54 -6.20 -3.37
N ASN A 548 -7.33 -5.88 -4.65
CA ASN A 548 -6.94 -6.83 -5.70
C ASN A 548 -5.45 -6.70 -5.97
N LEU A 549 -4.70 -7.78 -5.77
CA LEU A 549 -3.24 -7.80 -5.89
C LEU A 549 -2.82 -8.74 -7.00
N THR A 550 -1.97 -8.25 -7.91
CA THR A 550 -1.45 -9.07 -9.00
C THR A 550 0.02 -8.78 -9.26
N ASN A 551 0.86 -9.81 -9.28
CA ASN A 551 2.30 -9.68 -9.50
C ASN A 551 2.99 -8.73 -8.51
N CYS A 552 2.56 -8.72 -7.23
CA CYS A 552 3.16 -7.87 -6.20
C CYS A 552 4.10 -8.66 -5.30
N SER A 553 5.08 -7.98 -4.70
CA SER A 553 5.95 -8.52 -3.64
C SER A 553 5.72 -7.82 -2.32
N PHE A 554 5.70 -8.58 -1.23
CA PHE A 554 5.69 -8.13 0.16
C PHE A 554 6.94 -8.66 0.82
N THR A 555 7.86 -7.75 1.12
CA THR A 555 9.24 -8.09 1.43
C THR A 555 9.70 -7.44 2.72
N ASP A 556 10.28 -8.21 3.65
CA ASP A 556 10.94 -7.70 4.85
C ASP A 556 10.08 -6.71 5.67
N ASN A 557 8.76 -6.83 5.57
CA ASN A 557 7.85 -6.00 6.34
C ASN A 557 7.69 -6.58 7.75
N THR A 558 7.59 -5.68 8.73
CA THR A 558 7.54 -6.05 10.14
C THR A 558 6.30 -5.49 10.81
N ALA A 559 5.49 -6.37 11.40
CA ALA A 559 4.40 -5.98 12.30
C ALA A 559 4.77 -6.36 13.75
N THR A 560 4.39 -5.54 14.73
CA THR A 560 4.55 -5.96 16.14
C THR A 560 3.61 -7.11 16.47
N THR A 561 2.37 -7.08 15.97
CA THR A 561 1.34 -8.06 16.34
C THR A 561 0.92 -8.97 15.20
N SER A 562 0.22 -8.48 14.17
CA SER A 562 -0.37 -9.38 13.14
C SER A 562 -0.02 -8.96 11.73
N GLY A 563 0.33 -9.93 10.88
CA GLY A 563 0.51 -9.74 9.45
C GLY A 563 1.72 -8.86 9.12
N GLY A 564 2.91 -9.43 9.15
CA GLY A 564 4.13 -8.72 8.76
C GLY A 564 4.01 -8.19 7.34
N GLY A 565 3.67 -9.07 6.39
CA GLY A 565 3.35 -8.69 5.02
C GLY A 565 1.97 -8.05 4.90
N MET A 566 0.92 -8.74 5.33
CA MET A 566 -0.47 -8.27 5.18
C MET A 566 -1.37 -8.70 6.34
N TYR A 567 -2.27 -7.82 6.76
CA TYR A 567 -3.33 -8.13 7.72
C TYR A 567 -4.71 -7.80 7.16
N ASN A 568 -5.59 -8.81 7.11
CA ASN A 568 -6.96 -8.70 6.65
C ASN A 568 -7.94 -8.88 7.80
N VAL A 569 -8.84 -7.91 7.97
CA VAL A 569 -9.92 -7.93 8.95
C VAL A 569 -11.24 -7.62 8.28
N GLN A 570 -12.19 -8.54 8.34
CA GLN A 570 -13.48 -8.45 7.64
C GLN A 570 -13.29 -8.11 6.15
N SER A 571 -12.27 -8.72 5.53
CA SER A 571 -11.75 -8.37 4.22
C SER A 571 -11.31 -9.62 3.47
N SER A 572 -11.68 -9.75 2.19
CA SER A 572 -11.41 -10.97 1.39
C SER A 572 -10.70 -10.60 0.08
N PRO A 573 -9.44 -10.14 0.14
CA PRO A 573 -8.70 -9.72 -1.06
C PRO A 573 -8.47 -10.87 -2.03
N THR A 574 -8.29 -10.52 -3.31
CA THR A 574 -7.82 -11.44 -4.35
C THR A 574 -6.31 -11.25 -4.52
N ILE A 575 -5.54 -12.32 -4.42
CA ILE A 575 -4.08 -12.29 -4.42
C ILE A 575 -3.56 -13.29 -5.45
N ILE A 576 -2.98 -12.79 -6.53
CA ILE A 576 -2.58 -13.61 -7.69
C ILE A 576 -1.11 -13.35 -8.03
N ASN A 577 -0.32 -14.41 -8.22
CA ASN A 577 1.09 -14.33 -8.61
C ASN A 577 1.92 -13.42 -7.68
N CYS A 578 1.60 -13.40 -6.39
CA CYS A 578 2.29 -12.54 -5.42
C CYS A 578 3.31 -13.31 -4.58
N THR A 579 4.33 -12.61 -4.10
CA THR A 579 5.35 -13.17 -3.20
C THR A 579 5.29 -12.47 -1.86
N PHE A 580 5.25 -13.25 -0.78
CA PHE A 580 5.39 -12.81 0.61
C PHE A 580 6.65 -13.43 1.18
N SER A 581 7.68 -12.62 1.42
CA SER A 581 8.99 -13.13 1.78
C SER A 581 9.71 -12.32 2.84
N GLY A 582 10.38 -13.01 3.77
CA GLY A 582 11.16 -12.38 4.84
C GLY A 582 10.34 -11.55 5.83
N ASN A 583 9.00 -11.60 5.77
CA ASN A 583 8.16 -10.77 6.62
C ASN A 583 8.08 -11.36 8.04
N SER A 584 7.92 -10.50 9.05
CA SER A 584 7.88 -10.92 10.45
C SER A 584 6.79 -10.26 11.30
N ALA A 585 6.19 -11.04 12.19
CA ALA A 585 5.23 -10.57 13.19
C ALA A 585 5.12 -11.52 14.39
N ASP A 586 4.32 -11.18 15.40
CA ASP A 586 3.96 -12.15 16.44
C ASP A 586 2.97 -13.21 15.93
N TYR A 587 2.00 -12.80 15.10
CA TYR A 587 1.00 -13.64 14.47
C TYR A 587 1.04 -13.42 12.96
N ALA A 588 1.40 -14.46 12.22
CA ALA A 588 1.58 -14.42 10.78
C ALA A 588 2.67 -13.47 10.27
N GLY A 589 3.84 -14.03 9.97
CA GLY A 589 4.90 -13.31 9.28
C GLY A 589 4.41 -12.82 7.90
N GLY A 590 3.84 -13.72 7.10
CA GLY A 590 3.26 -13.37 5.79
C GLY A 590 1.89 -12.71 5.91
N ILE A 591 0.81 -13.49 5.94
CA ILE A 591 -0.59 -12.99 5.95
C ILE A 591 -1.35 -13.43 7.19
N SER A 592 -1.97 -12.48 7.89
CA SER A 592 -2.97 -12.76 8.93
C SER A 592 -4.38 -12.48 8.41
N ASN A 593 -5.29 -13.44 8.54
CA ASN A 593 -6.71 -13.30 8.20
C ASN A 593 -7.55 -13.51 9.45
N LYS A 594 -8.36 -12.51 9.82
CA LYS A 594 -9.23 -12.55 11.01
C LYS A 594 -10.64 -12.07 10.71
N ASN A 595 -11.59 -12.49 11.54
CA ASN A 595 -12.99 -12.04 11.52
C ASN A 595 -13.65 -12.27 10.16
N TYR A 596 -13.73 -13.53 9.71
CA TYR A 596 -14.40 -13.92 8.46
C TYR A 596 -13.74 -13.37 7.19
N SER A 597 -12.43 -13.16 7.22
CA SER A 597 -11.62 -12.72 6.08
C SER A 597 -11.18 -13.91 5.23
N SER A 598 -11.77 -14.14 4.06
CA SER A 598 -11.54 -15.35 3.27
C SER A 598 -10.95 -15.01 1.91
N PRO A 599 -9.64 -14.66 1.84
CA PRO A 599 -9.01 -14.27 0.58
C PRO A 599 -8.91 -15.43 -0.42
N ASN A 600 -8.85 -15.08 -1.70
CA ASN A 600 -8.56 -15.99 -2.80
C ASN A 600 -7.09 -15.84 -3.19
N ILE A 601 -6.30 -16.90 -3.00
CA ILE A 601 -4.84 -16.87 -3.16
C ILE A 601 -4.47 -17.91 -4.22
N THR A 602 -3.84 -17.45 -5.30
CA THR A 602 -3.51 -18.30 -6.44
C THR A 602 -2.10 -18.01 -6.95
N ASN A 603 -1.32 -19.06 -7.21
CA ASN A 603 0.04 -18.95 -7.74
C ASN A 603 0.96 -18.08 -6.86
N CYS A 604 0.78 -18.14 -5.53
CA CYS A 604 1.52 -17.28 -4.61
C CYS A 604 2.64 -18.03 -3.88
N ILE A 605 3.63 -17.26 -3.41
CA ILE A 605 4.81 -17.80 -2.72
C ILE A 605 4.89 -17.17 -1.35
N PHE A 606 5.04 -18.00 -0.32
CA PHE A 606 5.28 -17.63 1.06
C PHE A 606 6.62 -18.21 1.47
N SER A 607 7.66 -17.37 1.53
CA SER A 607 9.03 -17.83 1.72
C SER A 607 9.72 -17.17 2.91
N GLY A 608 10.29 -17.97 3.83
CA GLY A 608 11.14 -17.43 4.90
C GLY A 608 10.43 -16.44 5.82
N ASN A 609 9.10 -16.48 5.92
CA ASN A 609 8.35 -15.62 6.82
C ASN A 609 8.41 -16.19 8.25
N ASN A 610 8.53 -15.31 9.23
CA ASN A 610 8.76 -15.68 10.61
C ASN A 610 7.72 -15.08 11.56
N ALA A 611 6.96 -15.95 12.25
CA ALA A 611 6.05 -15.56 13.31
C ALA A 611 6.57 -15.95 14.70
N THR A 612 6.37 -15.10 15.71
CA THR A 612 6.70 -15.47 17.09
C THR A 612 5.81 -16.60 17.60
N TYR A 613 4.51 -16.62 17.27
CA TYR A 613 3.55 -17.58 17.84
C TYR A 613 2.92 -18.46 16.75
N TYR A 614 2.14 -17.88 15.84
CA TYR A 614 1.25 -18.66 14.96
C TYR A 614 1.43 -18.31 13.49
N GLY A 615 1.50 -19.34 12.64
CA GLY A 615 1.33 -19.23 11.20
C GLY A 615 2.46 -18.51 10.48
N GLY A 616 3.69 -19.05 10.45
CA GLY A 616 4.86 -18.34 9.91
C GLY A 616 4.61 -17.72 8.53
N GLY A 617 4.10 -18.52 7.59
CA GLY A 617 3.60 -18.05 6.29
C GLY A 617 2.22 -17.41 6.39
N MET A 618 1.26 -18.09 7.01
CA MET A 618 -0.12 -17.60 7.12
C MET A 618 -0.82 -18.07 8.40
N TYR A 619 -1.65 -17.19 8.97
CA TYR A 619 -2.53 -17.48 10.09
C TYR A 619 -3.98 -17.11 9.77
N ASN A 620 -4.86 -18.10 9.81
CA ASN A 620 -6.30 -17.94 9.62
C ASN A 620 -7.03 -18.16 10.95
N ASN A 621 -7.81 -17.18 11.36
CA ASN A 621 -8.68 -17.26 12.52
C ASN A 621 -10.11 -16.88 12.15
N GLU A 622 -11.04 -17.82 12.32
CA GLU A 622 -12.44 -17.68 11.89
C GLU A 622 -12.56 -17.25 10.41
N SER A 623 -11.61 -17.70 9.59
CA SER A 623 -11.33 -17.18 8.25
C SER A 623 -10.93 -18.34 7.34
N SER A 624 -11.57 -18.49 6.18
CA SER A 624 -11.44 -19.72 5.36
C SER A 624 -10.96 -19.39 3.95
N PRO A 625 -9.67 -19.08 3.74
CA PRO A 625 -9.15 -18.74 2.43
C PRO A 625 -9.21 -19.90 1.44
N THR A 626 -9.19 -19.56 0.15
CA THR A 626 -8.93 -20.53 -0.93
C THR A 626 -7.46 -20.40 -1.35
N LEU A 627 -6.73 -21.52 -1.31
CA LEU A 627 -5.32 -21.61 -1.66
C LEU A 627 -5.17 -22.55 -2.86
N ILE A 628 -4.65 -22.03 -3.98
CA ILE A 628 -4.47 -22.79 -5.23
C ILE A 628 -3.04 -22.56 -5.74
N ASN A 629 -2.36 -23.62 -6.18
CA ASN A 629 -1.06 -23.54 -6.88
C ASN A 629 0.00 -22.71 -6.10
N SER A 630 -0.03 -22.77 -4.77
CA SER A 630 0.77 -21.86 -3.93
C SER A 630 1.81 -22.62 -3.10
N THR A 631 2.97 -21.99 -2.89
CA THR A 631 4.12 -22.61 -2.19
C THR A 631 4.39 -21.92 -0.87
N PHE A 632 4.46 -22.69 0.22
CA PHE A 632 4.90 -22.28 1.54
C PHE A 632 6.25 -22.92 1.84
N SER A 633 7.34 -22.15 1.74
CA SER A 633 8.69 -22.67 1.90
C SER A 633 9.50 -21.99 3.00
N GLY A 634 10.09 -22.78 3.89
CA GLY A 634 11.04 -22.28 4.89
C GLY A 634 10.45 -21.27 5.88
N ASN A 635 9.14 -21.28 6.11
CA ASN A 635 8.50 -20.39 7.08
C ASN A 635 8.62 -20.98 8.49
N SER A 636 8.64 -20.11 9.51
CA SER A 636 8.86 -20.51 10.91
C SER A 636 7.87 -19.87 11.88
N ALA A 637 7.39 -20.67 12.84
CA ALA A 637 6.54 -20.22 13.96
C ALA A 637 6.64 -21.15 15.17
N GLN A 638 5.99 -20.82 16.30
CA GLN A 638 5.83 -21.79 17.40
C GLN A 638 4.75 -22.84 17.07
N HIS A 639 3.74 -22.48 16.27
CA HIS A 639 2.74 -23.41 15.74
C HIS A 639 2.38 -23.01 14.30
N GLY A 640 2.23 -23.99 13.41
CA GLY A 640 1.92 -23.72 12.00
C GLY A 640 3.06 -22.98 11.30
N GLY A 641 4.20 -23.62 11.08
CA GLY A 641 5.35 -22.99 10.42
C GLY A 641 4.95 -22.41 9.06
N GLY A 642 4.35 -23.22 8.20
CA GLY A 642 3.75 -22.79 6.94
C GLY A 642 2.39 -22.11 7.15
N LEU A 643 1.42 -22.86 7.67
CA LEU A 643 0.04 -22.43 7.82
C LEU A 643 -0.57 -22.83 9.17
N LEU A 644 -1.29 -21.91 9.82
CA LEU A 644 -2.14 -22.21 10.97
C LEU A 644 -3.60 -21.83 10.72
N ASN A 645 -4.51 -22.75 11.04
CA ASN A 645 -5.96 -22.59 10.91
C ASN A 645 -6.63 -22.81 12.27
N SER A 646 -7.31 -21.78 12.78
CA SER A 646 -8.08 -21.82 14.04
C SER A 646 -9.53 -21.45 13.75
N SER A 647 -10.45 -22.38 14.02
CA SER A 647 -11.86 -22.25 13.63
C SER A 647 -12.03 -21.86 12.16
N ALA A 648 -11.22 -22.45 11.29
CA ALA A 648 -11.06 -22.08 9.90
C ALA A 648 -11.14 -23.31 8.99
N SER A 649 -11.72 -23.16 7.81
CA SER A 649 -11.97 -24.26 6.88
C SER A 649 -11.47 -23.93 5.47
N PRO A 650 -10.17 -23.61 5.29
CA PRO A 650 -9.64 -23.32 3.97
C PRO A 650 -9.76 -24.51 3.01
N ASN A 651 -9.90 -24.18 1.72
CA ASN A 651 -9.74 -25.13 0.63
C ASN A 651 -8.31 -24.97 0.07
N THR A 652 -7.52 -26.04 0.15
CA THR A 652 -6.10 -26.04 -0.26
C THR A 652 -5.89 -27.06 -1.37
N THR A 653 -5.53 -26.60 -2.56
CA THR A 653 -5.37 -27.44 -3.75
C THR A 653 -4.06 -27.12 -4.47
N ASN A 654 -3.32 -28.13 -4.94
CA ASN A 654 -2.08 -27.93 -5.71
C ASN A 654 -1.03 -27.11 -4.96
N CYS A 655 -0.94 -27.27 -3.64
CA CYS A 655 -0.03 -26.50 -2.81
C CYS A 655 1.17 -27.31 -2.35
N ILE A 656 2.31 -26.62 -2.20
CA ILE A 656 3.56 -27.20 -1.72
C ILE A 656 3.91 -26.58 -0.38
N PHE A 657 4.04 -27.41 0.66
CA PHE A 657 4.52 -27.02 1.99
C PHE A 657 5.87 -27.68 2.22
N THR A 658 6.96 -26.91 2.16
CA THR A 658 8.30 -27.49 2.24
C THR A 658 9.28 -26.76 3.14
N GLY A 659 10.03 -27.50 3.95
CA GLY A 659 11.08 -26.91 4.79
C GLY A 659 10.57 -25.99 5.90
N ASN A 660 9.27 -25.98 6.17
CA ASN A 660 8.71 -25.13 7.23
C ASN A 660 9.08 -25.71 8.60
N THR A 661 9.24 -24.84 9.59
CA THR A 661 9.78 -25.23 10.90
C THR A 661 8.95 -24.73 12.07
N VAL A 662 8.90 -25.53 13.13
CA VAL A 662 8.41 -25.12 14.44
C VAL A 662 9.60 -24.84 15.37
N THR A 663 9.65 -23.63 15.94
CA THR A 663 10.81 -23.13 16.69
C THR A 663 10.75 -23.35 18.19
N TRP A 664 9.63 -23.85 18.73
CA TRP A 664 9.42 -24.00 20.18
C TRP A 664 8.80 -25.34 20.55
N SER A 665 8.96 -25.74 21.81
CA SER A 665 8.41 -26.95 22.39
C SER A 665 7.56 -26.59 23.62
N PRO A 666 6.27 -26.96 23.67
CA PRO A 666 5.57 -27.91 22.79
C PRO A 666 4.83 -27.25 21.60
N GLY A 667 5.54 -26.94 20.51
CA GLY A 667 4.98 -26.46 19.26
C GLY A 667 4.45 -27.57 18.35
N ALA A 668 3.62 -27.22 17.34
CA ALA A 668 2.94 -28.21 16.50
C ALA A 668 2.73 -27.80 15.03
N GLY A 669 2.75 -28.79 14.13
CA GLY A 669 2.32 -28.68 12.72
C GLY A 669 3.22 -27.77 11.90
N ALA A 670 4.43 -28.23 11.55
CA ALA A 670 5.37 -27.37 10.84
C ALA A 670 4.91 -27.02 9.42
N GLY A 671 4.36 -27.96 8.66
CA GLY A 671 3.69 -27.65 7.39
C GLY A 671 2.34 -26.95 7.62
N MET A 672 1.43 -27.63 8.31
CA MET A 672 0.07 -27.15 8.59
C MET A 672 -0.39 -27.52 10.00
N HIS A 673 -1.02 -26.57 10.70
CA HIS A 673 -1.64 -26.78 12.00
C HIS A 673 -3.12 -26.39 11.98
N ASN A 674 -4.00 -27.32 12.29
CA ASN A 674 -5.45 -27.12 12.33
C ASN A 674 -5.93 -27.29 13.78
N CYS A 675 -6.62 -26.27 14.31
CA CYS A 675 -7.14 -26.26 15.66
C CYS A 675 -8.56 -25.69 15.75
N ASP A 676 -9.20 -25.87 16.92
CA ASP A 676 -10.46 -25.22 17.29
C ASP A 676 -11.61 -25.46 16.31
N PHE A 677 -11.96 -26.72 16.04
CA PHE A 677 -13.10 -27.10 15.18
C PHE A 677 -12.95 -26.69 13.71
N SER A 678 -11.71 -26.60 13.22
CA SER A 678 -11.42 -26.38 11.80
C SER A 678 -11.89 -27.57 10.95
N SER A 679 -12.34 -27.38 9.70
CA SER A 679 -12.77 -28.47 8.80
C SER A 679 -12.27 -28.26 7.38
N LEU A 680 -11.13 -28.84 7.05
CA LEU A 680 -10.40 -28.52 5.81
C LEU A 680 -10.57 -29.58 4.72
N ALA A 681 -10.49 -29.12 3.48
CA ALA A 681 -10.26 -29.95 2.30
C ALA A 681 -8.85 -29.64 1.76
N VAL A 682 -8.02 -30.69 1.68
CA VAL A 682 -6.64 -30.61 1.16
C VAL A 682 -6.52 -31.61 0.03
N ALA A 683 -6.33 -31.12 -1.19
CA ALA A 683 -6.27 -31.95 -2.38
C ALA A 683 -4.97 -31.71 -3.15
N ASN A 684 -4.36 -32.77 -3.66
CA ASN A 684 -3.27 -32.63 -4.63
C ASN A 684 -2.10 -31.78 -4.11
N CYS A 685 -1.70 -31.99 -2.86
CA CYS A 685 -0.69 -31.19 -2.18
C CYS A 685 0.54 -32.02 -1.79
N ILE A 686 1.70 -31.37 -1.74
CA ILE A 686 2.95 -31.96 -1.26
C ILE A 686 3.34 -31.33 0.08
N PHE A 687 3.56 -32.17 1.10
CA PHE A 687 4.15 -31.79 2.38
C PHE A 687 5.50 -32.47 2.52
N SER A 688 6.59 -31.72 2.37
CA SER A 688 7.94 -32.29 2.34
C SER A 688 8.95 -31.58 3.25
N GLY A 689 9.75 -32.34 3.98
CA GLY A 689 10.83 -31.75 4.79
C GLY A 689 10.39 -30.72 5.85
N ASN A 690 9.14 -30.80 6.33
CA ASN A 690 8.68 -29.92 7.39
C ASN A 690 9.10 -30.50 8.74
N THR A 691 9.65 -29.66 9.62
CA THR A 691 10.29 -30.10 10.86
C THR A 691 9.69 -29.44 12.09
N SER A 692 9.16 -30.25 13.00
CA SER A 692 8.75 -29.87 14.34
C SER A 692 9.54 -30.69 15.35
N TYR A 693 9.89 -30.10 16.49
CA TYR A 693 10.59 -30.83 17.54
C TYR A 693 9.66 -31.83 18.24
N ASP A 694 8.43 -31.41 18.55
CA ASP A 694 7.51 -32.17 19.38
C ASP A 694 6.40 -32.82 18.54
N LYS A 695 5.52 -32.00 17.93
CA LYS A 695 4.25 -32.47 17.37
C LYS A 695 4.15 -32.18 15.89
N ALA A 696 3.89 -33.20 15.09
CA ALA A 696 3.62 -33.16 13.66
C ALA A 696 4.54 -32.30 12.77
N GLY A 697 5.38 -32.97 11.98
CA GLY A 697 6.23 -32.33 10.99
C GLY A 697 5.37 -31.79 9.84
N GLY A 698 4.61 -32.67 9.18
CA GLY A 698 3.70 -32.31 8.10
C GLY A 698 2.45 -31.60 8.61
N ILE A 699 1.48 -32.38 9.11
CA ILE A 699 0.12 -31.90 9.40
C ILE A 699 -0.29 -32.24 10.83
N ASN A 700 -0.72 -31.24 11.60
CA ASN A 700 -1.29 -31.45 12.93
C ASN A 700 -2.78 -31.10 12.94
N ASN A 701 -3.63 -32.02 13.40
CA ASN A 701 -5.05 -31.80 13.62
C ASN A 701 -5.36 -31.91 15.12
N ASP A 702 -5.84 -30.81 15.69
CA ASP A 702 -6.27 -30.73 17.08
C ASP A 702 -7.73 -30.29 17.13
N TYR A 703 -8.63 -31.12 17.65
CA TYR A 703 -10.07 -30.82 17.66
C TYR A 703 -10.59 -30.41 16.27
N SER A 704 -10.08 -31.01 15.20
CA SER A 704 -10.33 -30.53 13.83
C SER A 704 -10.58 -31.66 12.85
N GLY A 705 -11.34 -31.35 11.80
CA GLY A 705 -11.59 -32.21 10.66
C GLY A 705 -10.64 -31.92 9.50
N VAL A 706 -10.12 -32.95 8.84
CA VAL A 706 -9.40 -32.78 7.57
C VAL A 706 -9.73 -33.93 6.62
N SER A 707 -10.03 -33.59 5.36
CA SER A 707 -10.10 -34.53 4.24
C SER A 707 -8.87 -34.33 3.37
N LEU A 708 -8.02 -35.35 3.26
CA LEU A 708 -6.87 -35.38 2.37
C LEU A 708 -7.21 -36.26 1.17
N THR A 709 -6.94 -35.74 -0.03
CA THR A 709 -7.14 -36.48 -1.28
C THR A 709 -5.95 -36.26 -2.20
N ASN A 710 -5.40 -37.32 -2.78
CA ASN A 710 -4.30 -37.23 -3.76
C ASN A 710 -3.11 -36.44 -3.21
N CYS A 711 -2.67 -36.65 -1.96
CA CYS A 711 -1.59 -35.87 -1.36
C CYS A 711 -0.33 -36.72 -1.14
N THR A 712 0.84 -36.10 -1.25
CA THR A 712 2.13 -36.71 -0.88
C THR A 712 2.67 -36.05 0.39
N VAL A 713 2.74 -36.80 1.49
CA VAL A 713 3.30 -36.36 2.78
C VAL A 713 4.57 -37.15 3.05
N ALA A 714 5.74 -36.57 2.77
CA ALA A 714 6.98 -37.33 2.80
C ALA A 714 8.18 -36.59 3.38
N GLY A 715 9.06 -37.31 4.09
CA GLY A 715 10.30 -36.74 4.60
C GLY A 715 10.13 -35.66 5.68
N ASN A 716 9.01 -35.62 6.39
CA ASN A 716 8.73 -34.70 7.49
C ASN A 716 9.16 -35.27 8.84
N ALA A 717 9.48 -34.41 9.80
CA ALA A 717 10.03 -34.81 11.09
C ALA A 717 9.30 -34.20 12.30
N ALA A 718 8.89 -35.07 13.23
CA ALA A 718 8.48 -34.72 14.60
C ALA A 718 8.48 -35.94 15.51
N TRP A 719 8.68 -35.78 16.82
CA TRP A 719 8.63 -36.91 17.77
C TRP A 719 7.29 -37.65 17.79
N TYR A 720 6.21 -36.94 17.49
CA TYR A 720 4.86 -37.47 17.47
C TYR A 720 4.18 -37.13 16.15
N GLY A 721 4.04 -38.13 15.27
CA GLY A 721 3.36 -37.99 13.97
C GLY A 721 4.15 -37.20 12.93
N GLY A 722 5.34 -37.65 12.54
CA GLY A 722 6.19 -36.97 11.57
C GLY A 722 5.43 -36.51 10.32
N GLY A 723 4.63 -37.39 9.72
CA GLY A 723 3.75 -37.05 8.60
C GLY A 723 2.50 -36.32 9.09
N MET A 724 1.66 -37.01 9.86
CA MET A 724 0.44 -36.44 10.43
C MET A 724 0.22 -36.82 11.89
N ARG A 725 -0.34 -35.90 12.68
CA ARG A 725 -0.80 -36.15 14.05
C ARG A 725 -2.24 -35.69 14.25
N ASN A 726 -3.04 -36.53 14.90
CA ASN A 726 -4.46 -36.30 15.20
C ASN A 726 -4.73 -36.41 16.70
N THR A 727 -5.35 -35.38 17.27
CA THR A 727 -5.68 -35.28 18.70
C THR A 727 -7.11 -34.82 18.95
N TYR A 728 -7.68 -35.24 20.08
CA TYR A 728 -8.94 -34.75 20.66
C TYR A 728 -10.14 -34.61 19.69
N TYR A 729 -10.93 -35.66 19.48
CA TYR A 729 -12.16 -35.59 18.64
C TYR A 729 -11.93 -35.14 17.18
N SER A 730 -10.71 -35.23 16.69
CA SER A 730 -10.42 -34.94 15.28
C SER A 730 -11.07 -35.98 14.36
N TYR A 731 -11.56 -35.51 13.21
CA TYR A 731 -12.19 -36.33 12.17
C TYR A 731 -11.34 -36.29 10.90
N VAL A 732 -10.67 -37.39 10.59
CA VAL A 732 -9.72 -37.42 9.48
C VAL A 732 -10.13 -38.47 8.47
N ASP A 733 -10.20 -38.05 7.21
CA ASP A 733 -10.42 -38.91 6.06
C ASP A 733 -9.26 -38.72 5.07
N VAL A 734 -8.61 -39.82 4.70
CA VAL A 734 -7.41 -39.82 3.87
C VAL A 734 -7.62 -40.82 2.75
N THR A 735 -7.63 -40.33 1.51
CA THR A 735 -7.86 -41.15 0.31
C THR A 735 -6.81 -40.85 -0.75
N ASN A 736 -6.32 -41.86 -1.48
CA ASN A 736 -5.36 -41.71 -2.58
C ASN A 736 -4.06 -40.98 -2.19
N CYS A 737 -3.60 -41.10 -0.95
CA CYS A 737 -2.43 -40.36 -0.46
C CYS A 737 -1.20 -41.26 -0.31
N ILE A 738 -0.01 -40.66 -0.36
CA ILE A 738 1.25 -41.31 0.01
C ILE A 738 1.78 -40.69 1.31
N PHE A 739 2.10 -41.55 2.29
CA PHE A 739 2.80 -41.20 3.53
C PHE A 739 4.10 -42.01 3.60
N TRP A 740 5.23 -41.34 3.37
CA TRP A 740 6.51 -42.04 3.18
C TRP A 740 7.72 -41.34 3.80
N ASN A 741 8.60 -42.12 4.42
CA ASN A 741 9.87 -41.65 5.01
C ASN A 741 9.70 -40.50 6.02
N ASN A 742 8.60 -40.46 6.76
CA ASN A 742 8.43 -39.50 7.86
C ASN A 742 9.06 -40.05 9.16
N VAL A 743 9.40 -39.15 10.10
CA VAL A 743 10.06 -39.56 11.35
C VAL A 743 9.05 -39.98 12.41
N PHE A 744 9.37 -41.08 13.09
CA PHE A 744 8.60 -41.71 14.15
C PHE A 744 7.32 -42.39 13.68
N ASP A 745 6.31 -41.63 13.29
CA ASP A 745 5.03 -42.17 12.82
C ASP A 745 4.65 -41.49 11.51
N GLU A 746 4.22 -42.28 10.52
CA GLU A 746 3.63 -41.74 9.28
C GLU A 746 2.33 -40.99 9.58
N ILE A 747 1.44 -41.65 10.34
CA ILE A 747 0.21 -41.07 10.87
C ILE A 747 0.07 -41.48 12.33
N ARG A 748 -0.15 -40.51 13.22
CA ARG A 748 -0.32 -40.75 14.65
C ARG A 748 -1.70 -40.31 15.11
N ASN A 749 -2.41 -41.18 15.83
CA ASN A 749 -3.65 -40.84 16.49
C ASN A 749 -3.52 -41.03 18.01
N ASP A 750 -3.52 -39.94 18.78
CA ASP A 750 -3.20 -39.99 20.22
C ASP A 750 -4.40 -40.23 21.13
N SER A 751 -5.62 -40.19 20.59
CA SER A 751 -6.81 -40.35 21.41
C SER A 751 -7.82 -41.28 20.77
N ASN A 752 -8.40 -42.16 21.58
CA ASN A 752 -9.45 -43.07 21.17
C ASN A 752 -10.76 -42.34 20.78
N THR A 753 -10.81 -41.01 20.89
CA THR A 753 -11.96 -40.19 20.52
C THR A 753 -11.84 -39.59 19.12
N CYS A 754 -10.68 -39.69 18.48
CA CYS A 754 -10.54 -39.29 17.07
C CYS A 754 -10.99 -40.42 16.16
N SER A 755 -11.63 -40.06 15.05
CA SER A 755 -11.96 -40.97 13.96
C SER A 755 -10.98 -40.73 12.81
N LEU A 756 -10.35 -41.80 12.35
CA LEU A 756 -9.39 -41.78 11.25
C LEU A 756 -9.80 -42.86 10.24
N TYR A 757 -10.02 -42.45 9.01
CA TYR A 757 -10.28 -43.32 7.86
C TYR A 757 -9.14 -43.14 6.87
N VAL A 758 -8.49 -44.24 6.49
CA VAL A 758 -7.39 -44.25 5.52
C VAL A 758 -7.75 -45.30 4.48
N ASN A 759 -7.97 -44.91 3.24
CA ASN A 759 -8.32 -45.83 2.15
C ASN A 759 -7.52 -45.49 0.90
N TYR A 760 -7.18 -46.51 0.10
CA TYR A 760 -6.43 -46.35 -1.14
C TYR A 760 -5.16 -45.50 -0.97
N CYS A 761 -4.45 -45.68 0.14
CA CYS A 761 -3.22 -44.96 0.43
C CYS A 761 -2.01 -45.88 0.47
N ASP A 762 -0.84 -45.35 0.14
CA ASP A 762 0.44 -46.00 0.42
C ASP A 762 1.03 -45.40 1.69
N VAL A 763 1.15 -46.20 2.73
CA VAL A 763 1.69 -45.77 4.01
C VAL A 763 2.84 -46.69 4.39
N ASN A 764 3.98 -46.12 4.80
CA ASN A 764 5.17 -46.86 5.25
C ASN A 764 4.99 -47.61 6.58
N GLU A 765 3.76 -48.01 6.90
CA GLU A 765 3.31 -48.78 8.05
C GLU A 765 2.03 -49.55 7.64
N VAL A 766 1.69 -50.65 8.30
CA VAL A 766 0.47 -51.40 7.95
C VAL A 766 -0.75 -50.66 8.48
N TRP A 767 -1.66 -50.23 7.59
CA TRP A 767 -2.89 -49.54 7.94
C TRP A 767 -4.15 -50.30 7.53
N GLU A 768 -5.13 -50.38 8.43
CA GLU A 768 -6.45 -50.93 8.13
C GLU A 768 -7.25 -49.96 7.23
N GLY A 769 -7.95 -50.51 6.23
CA GLY A 769 -8.71 -49.74 5.26
C GLY A 769 -8.83 -50.46 3.93
N THR A 770 -9.67 -49.95 3.03
CA THR A 770 -9.83 -50.51 1.69
C THR A 770 -8.68 -50.03 0.82
N GLY A 771 -8.07 -50.91 0.02
CA GLY A 771 -7.09 -50.51 -1.00
C GLY A 771 -5.73 -50.01 -0.50
N ASN A 772 -5.49 -49.94 0.81
CA ASN A 772 -4.19 -49.48 1.32
C ASN A 772 -3.06 -50.45 1.00
N ILE A 773 -1.90 -49.88 0.67
CA ILE A 773 -0.64 -50.59 0.45
C ILE A 773 0.45 -50.08 1.40
N ASN A 774 1.53 -50.84 1.48
CA ASN A 774 2.76 -50.49 2.18
C ASN A 774 3.90 -51.03 1.34
N LYS A 775 4.22 -50.27 0.30
CA LYS A 775 5.27 -50.57 -0.67
C LYS A 775 6.13 -49.34 -0.82
N ASP A 776 7.37 -49.52 -1.27
CA ASP A 776 8.12 -48.35 -1.70
C ASP A 776 7.30 -47.67 -2.81
N PRO A 777 6.94 -46.39 -2.68
CA PRO A 777 6.26 -45.65 -3.74
C PRO A 777 7.09 -45.59 -5.01
N CYS A 778 8.37 -45.98 -4.94
CA CYS A 778 9.32 -45.88 -6.03
C CYS A 778 9.31 -44.46 -6.58
N PHE A 779 9.36 -43.47 -5.68
CA PHE A 779 9.65 -42.10 -6.10
C PHE A 779 10.93 -42.09 -6.91
N PHE A 780 11.04 -41.20 -7.90
CA PHE A 780 12.24 -41.07 -8.72
C PHE A 780 13.47 -40.91 -7.82
N THR A 781 14.13 -42.04 -7.58
CA THR A 781 15.52 -42.07 -7.17
C THR A 781 16.27 -41.74 -8.43
N VAL A 782 16.35 -40.45 -8.75
CA VAL A 782 17.41 -40.04 -9.65
C VAL A 782 18.67 -40.64 -9.02
N ASN A 783 19.57 -41.20 -9.84
CA ASN A 783 20.99 -41.30 -9.48
C ASN A 783 21.51 -39.88 -9.30
N SER A 784 20.92 -39.18 -8.33
CA SER A 784 20.83 -37.76 -8.17
C SER A 784 22.24 -37.32 -7.89
N PRO A 785 22.63 -36.13 -8.35
CA PRO A 785 23.92 -35.56 -8.05
C PRO A 785 24.02 -35.36 -6.54
N THR A 786 24.39 -36.40 -5.80
CA THR A 786 24.89 -36.31 -4.45
C THR A 786 26.29 -35.74 -4.56
N GLY A 787 26.58 -34.77 -3.72
CA GLY A 787 27.81 -34.01 -3.85
C GLY A 787 28.09 -33.22 -2.60
N LEU A 788 29.17 -32.45 -2.67
CA LEU A 788 29.53 -31.51 -1.62
C LEU A 788 29.27 -30.10 -2.13
N TRP A 789 28.66 -29.25 -1.31
CA TRP A 789 28.68 -27.82 -1.56
C TRP A 789 30.12 -27.32 -1.55
N THR A 790 30.51 -26.56 -2.56
CA THR A 790 31.87 -26.03 -2.70
C THR A 790 32.00 -24.60 -2.21
N ALA A 791 30.87 -23.96 -1.90
CA ALA A 791 30.80 -22.64 -1.29
C ALA A 791 29.60 -22.59 -0.34
N ASP A 792 29.66 -21.66 0.62
CA ASP A 792 28.53 -21.36 1.49
C ASP A 792 27.38 -20.80 0.64
N ALA A 793 26.13 -21.06 1.06
CA ALA A 793 24.99 -20.50 0.36
C ALA A 793 25.01 -18.97 0.45
N SER A 794 24.70 -18.31 -0.67
CA SER A 794 24.48 -16.85 -0.69
C SER A 794 22.99 -16.58 -0.78
N TYR A 795 22.45 -15.82 0.16
CA TYR A 795 21.08 -15.36 0.10
C TYR A 795 21.00 -14.07 -0.71
N ASP A 796 20.11 -14.05 -1.70
CA ASP A 796 19.80 -12.88 -2.50
C ASP A 796 18.55 -12.21 -1.94
N ASN A 797 18.78 -11.16 -1.14
CA ASN A 797 17.71 -10.35 -0.55
C ASN A 797 16.79 -9.72 -1.61
N SER A 798 17.22 -9.56 -2.86
CA SER A 798 16.35 -9.00 -3.91
C SER A 798 15.37 -10.03 -4.47
N THR A 799 15.73 -11.32 -4.44
CA THR A 799 14.89 -12.39 -4.98
C THR A 799 14.35 -13.33 -3.92
N PHE A 800 14.71 -13.16 -2.64
CA PHE A 800 14.34 -14.05 -1.53
C PHE A 800 14.70 -15.50 -1.79
N GLN A 801 15.80 -15.68 -2.52
CA GLN A 801 16.31 -16.98 -2.92
C GLN A 801 17.70 -17.19 -2.38
N SER A 802 17.96 -18.39 -1.89
CA SER A 802 19.33 -18.82 -1.63
C SER A 802 19.91 -19.48 -2.86
N ILE A 803 21.16 -19.15 -3.16
CA ILE A 803 21.97 -19.79 -4.19
C ILE A 803 22.90 -20.78 -3.51
N LEU A 804 22.71 -22.06 -3.81
CA LEU A 804 23.54 -23.17 -3.36
C LEU A 804 24.53 -23.54 -4.47
N THR A 805 25.83 -23.63 -4.15
CA THR A 805 26.88 -23.78 -5.18
C THR A 805 27.70 -25.06 -5.02
N ASN A 806 27.72 -25.87 -6.08
CA ASN A 806 28.65 -26.98 -6.25
C ASN A 806 29.44 -26.77 -7.56
N ALA A 807 30.65 -26.23 -7.45
CA ALA A 807 31.53 -25.94 -8.59
C ALA A 807 31.99 -27.19 -9.36
N ASN A 808 31.81 -28.37 -8.78
CA ASN A 808 32.11 -29.65 -9.43
C ASN A 808 30.88 -30.32 -10.03
N ALA A 809 29.67 -29.78 -9.81
CA ALA A 809 28.47 -30.25 -10.48
C ALA A 809 28.52 -29.87 -11.97
N ASN A 810 27.79 -30.65 -12.77
CA ASN A 810 27.61 -30.41 -14.19
C ASN A 810 26.15 -30.70 -14.57
N TRP A 811 25.22 -30.03 -13.89
CA TRP A 811 23.79 -30.17 -14.13
C TRP A 811 23.42 -29.59 -15.48
N ALA A 812 22.42 -30.16 -16.16
CA ALA A 812 21.78 -29.42 -17.23
C ALA A 812 21.02 -28.23 -16.63
N VAL A 813 21.02 -27.09 -17.33
CA VAL A 813 20.31 -25.88 -16.90
C VAL A 813 18.83 -26.23 -16.72
N ASN A 814 18.25 -25.83 -15.58
CA ASN A 814 16.87 -26.09 -15.16
C ASN A 814 16.45 -27.57 -15.05
N GLN A 815 17.38 -28.52 -15.14
CA GLN A 815 17.09 -29.95 -14.94
C GLN A 815 16.48 -30.27 -13.56
N LEU A 816 16.79 -29.46 -12.55
CA LEU A 816 16.38 -29.68 -11.16
C LEU A 816 15.22 -28.77 -10.73
N ALA A 817 14.74 -27.88 -11.60
CA ALA A 817 13.57 -27.05 -11.31
C ALA A 817 12.34 -27.93 -11.05
N GLY A 818 11.49 -27.55 -10.08
CA GLY A 818 10.33 -28.36 -9.68
C GLY A 818 10.66 -29.48 -8.69
N LYS A 819 11.94 -29.80 -8.49
CA LYS A 819 12.40 -30.81 -7.52
C LYS A 819 12.67 -30.18 -6.15
N PHE A 820 13.06 -31.00 -5.18
CA PHE A 820 13.38 -30.57 -3.83
C PHE A 820 14.87 -30.82 -3.53
N VAL A 821 15.51 -29.92 -2.80
CA VAL A 821 16.88 -30.10 -2.31
C VAL A 821 16.91 -30.17 -0.80
N ASN A 822 17.58 -31.19 -0.28
CA ASN A 822 18.10 -31.17 1.08
C ASN A 822 19.56 -30.69 1.05
N PRO A 823 19.83 -29.48 1.53
CA PRO A 823 21.16 -28.89 1.50
C PRO A 823 22.10 -29.44 2.59
N ASP A 824 21.61 -30.20 3.57
CA ASP A 824 22.43 -30.88 4.57
C ASP A 824 21.85 -32.26 4.88
N THR A 825 22.39 -33.30 4.26
CA THR A 825 21.88 -34.68 4.47
C THR A 825 22.05 -35.18 5.91
N GLN A 826 22.75 -34.47 6.80
CA GLN A 826 22.74 -34.78 8.23
C GLN A 826 21.37 -34.49 8.86
N ASN A 827 20.64 -33.52 8.31
CA ASN A 827 19.23 -33.31 8.60
C ASN A 827 18.42 -33.82 7.41
N GLN A 828 18.22 -35.14 7.33
CA GLN A 828 17.55 -35.80 6.19
C GLN A 828 16.11 -35.32 5.91
N TYR A 829 15.55 -34.46 6.77
CA TYR A 829 14.19 -33.93 6.72
C TYR A 829 14.16 -32.42 6.46
N LEU A 830 15.29 -31.82 6.09
CA LEU A 830 15.32 -30.46 5.60
C LEU A 830 15.15 -30.50 4.09
N GLN A 831 14.12 -29.86 3.55
CA GLN A 831 13.91 -29.81 2.11
C GLN A 831 13.45 -28.43 1.68
N PHE A 832 13.91 -27.99 0.52
CA PHE A 832 13.51 -26.72 -0.08
C PHE A 832 13.15 -26.94 -1.54
N PHE A 833 12.12 -26.24 -1.99
CA PHE A 833 11.69 -26.27 -3.38
C PHE A 833 12.72 -25.56 -4.28
N ILE A 834 13.14 -26.24 -5.35
CA ILE A 834 14.10 -25.72 -6.32
C ILE A 834 13.36 -24.90 -7.37
N VAL A 835 13.69 -23.61 -7.42
CA VAL A 835 13.12 -22.66 -8.40
C VAL A 835 13.75 -22.85 -9.76
N SER A 836 15.08 -22.98 -9.78
CA SER A 836 15.88 -23.09 -10.99
C SER A 836 17.28 -23.59 -10.63
N ASN A 837 18.02 -24.04 -11.64
CA ASN A 837 19.43 -24.35 -11.48
C ASN A 837 20.20 -24.00 -12.76
N ASN A 838 21.47 -23.64 -12.60
CA ASN A 838 22.44 -23.62 -13.69
C ASN A 838 23.31 -24.89 -13.60
N VAL A 839 24.43 -24.91 -14.33
CA VAL A 839 25.36 -26.03 -14.35
C VAL A 839 25.92 -26.37 -12.95
N ASN A 840 26.14 -25.36 -12.11
CA ASN A 840 26.85 -25.49 -10.84
C ASN A 840 26.11 -24.85 -9.64
N THR A 841 24.93 -24.28 -9.85
CA THR A 841 24.17 -23.55 -8.81
C THR A 841 22.71 -23.95 -8.80
N ILE A 842 22.11 -24.04 -7.62
CA ILE A 842 20.67 -24.25 -7.39
C ILE A 842 20.10 -23.02 -6.69
N LYS A 843 18.92 -22.56 -7.11
CA LYS A 843 18.15 -21.49 -6.46
C LYS A 843 16.93 -22.08 -5.75
N VAL A 844 16.67 -21.65 -4.51
CA VAL A 844 15.52 -22.11 -3.71
C VAL A 844 14.78 -20.94 -3.06
N TRP A 845 13.46 -21.06 -2.87
CA TRP A 845 12.61 -20.07 -2.19
C TRP A 845 12.76 -20.13 -0.66
N SER A 846 13.96 -19.92 -0.13
CA SER A 846 14.19 -19.83 1.31
C SER A 846 15.55 -19.21 1.64
N ASN A 847 15.75 -18.81 2.90
CA ASN A 847 17.05 -18.45 3.45
C ASN A 847 17.77 -19.70 4.02
N VAL A 848 18.61 -20.31 3.19
CA VAL A 848 19.40 -21.52 3.49
C VAL A 848 20.81 -21.19 3.99
N GLU A 849 21.19 -19.91 4.06
CA GLU A 849 22.55 -19.47 4.42
C GLU A 849 23.01 -19.99 5.79
N SER A 850 22.08 -20.23 6.70
CA SER A 850 22.35 -20.75 8.04
C SER A 850 22.67 -22.25 8.09
N ILE A 851 22.49 -22.99 6.98
CA ILE A 851 22.48 -24.46 6.96
C ILE A 851 23.58 -25.03 6.04
N ALA A 852 23.83 -24.42 4.87
CA ALA A 852 24.80 -24.93 3.91
C ALA A 852 26.18 -24.25 4.07
N LEU A 853 27.01 -24.83 4.93
CA LEU A 853 28.44 -24.51 5.01
C LEU A 853 29.23 -25.40 4.04
N THR A 854 30.23 -24.84 3.37
CA THR A 854 31.14 -25.49 2.42
C THR A 854 31.58 -26.87 2.93
N GLY A 855 31.43 -27.91 2.10
CA GLY A 855 31.80 -29.28 2.42
C GLY A 855 30.68 -30.14 3.01
N LYS A 856 29.45 -29.63 3.16
CA LYS A 856 28.27 -30.44 3.49
C LYS A 856 27.78 -31.24 2.29
N THR A 857 27.28 -32.45 2.53
CA THR A 857 26.62 -33.28 1.54
C THR A 857 25.18 -32.83 1.33
N TYR A 858 24.71 -32.90 0.08
CA TYR A 858 23.31 -32.60 -0.26
C TYR A 858 22.67 -33.74 -1.05
N GLN A 859 21.33 -33.75 -1.06
CA GLN A 859 20.51 -34.70 -1.81
C GLN A 859 19.37 -33.97 -2.52
N ILE A 860 19.03 -34.44 -3.72
CA ILE A 860 17.86 -33.99 -4.48
C ILE A 860 16.77 -35.04 -4.33
N TYR A 861 15.54 -34.59 -4.17
CA TYR A 861 14.34 -35.43 -4.07
C TYR A 861 13.39 -35.05 -5.19
N ASP A 862 12.71 -36.06 -5.69
CA ASP A 862 11.71 -35.98 -6.74
C ASP A 862 10.57 -36.90 -6.31
N TYR A 863 9.36 -36.34 -6.19
CA TYR A 863 8.19 -37.06 -5.64
C TYR A 863 7.30 -37.66 -6.73
N HIS A 864 7.70 -37.56 -7.99
CA HIS A 864 7.09 -38.31 -9.08
C HIS A 864 7.32 -39.82 -8.90
N LEU A 865 6.35 -40.62 -9.28
CA LEU A 865 6.43 -42.09 -9.29
C LEU A 865 7.25 -42.59 -10.49
N THR A 866 8.05 -43.64 -10.31
CA THR A 866 8.65 -44.36 -11.45
C THR A 866 7.68 -45.40 -12.01
N ALA A 867 7.93 -45.81 -13.26
CA ALA A 867 7.09 -46.77 -14.00
C ALA A 867 6.84 -48.12 -13.32
N ASP A 868 7.66 -48.50 -12.34
CA ASP A 868 7.54 -49.76 -11.57
C ASP A 868 6.90 -49.56 -10.18
N SER A 869 6.40 -48.36 -9.89
CA SER A 869 5.68 -48.06 -8.66
C SER A 869 4.42 -48.90 -8.51
N ASN A 870 4.13 -49.30 -7.28
CA ASN A 870 2.86 -49.96 -6.95
C ASN A 870 1.74 -48.95 -6.65
N CYS A 871 2.04 -47.65 -6.68
CA CYS A 871 1.08 -46.58 -6.50
C CYS A 871 0.34 -46.22 -7.80
N ILE A 872 0.86 -46.66 -8.95
CA ILE A 872 0.27 -46.44 -10.26
C ILE A 872 -1.02 -47.24 -10.39
N ASP A 873 -2.10 -46.58 -10.82
CA ASP A 873 -3.46 -47.12 -10.99
C ASP A 873 -4.01 -47.84 -9.74
N ALA A 874 -3.52 -47.44 -8.56
CA ALA A 874 -3.79 -48.14 -7.29
C ALA A 874 -4.74 -47.39 -6.35
N GLY A 875 -5.12 -46.16 -6.70
CA GLY A 875 -6.07 -45.34 -5.95
C GLY A 875 -7.51 -45.87 -5.98
N ASP A 876 -8.44 -45.05 -5.50
CA ASP A 876 -9.86 -45.39 -5.47
C ASP A 876 -10.43 -45.54 -6.88
N PRO A 877 -10.88 -46.74 -7.30
CA PRO A 877 -11.42 -46.97 -8.64
C PRO A 877 -12.77 -46.26 -8.88
N ASP A 878 -13.44 -45.81 -7.80
CA ASP A 878 -14.66 -45.02 -7.88
C ASP A 878 -14.38 -43.51 -7.85
N PHE A 879 -13.11 -43.09 -7.79
CA PHE A 879 -12.72 -41.69 -7.86
C PHE A 879 -13.09 -41.12 -9.24
N ASN A 880 -14.01 -40.17 -9.24
CA ASN A 880 -14.47 -39.49 -10.44
C ASN A 880 -14.06 -38.02 -10.37
N PRO A 881 -12.88 -37.65 -10.90
CA PRO A 881 -12.46 -36.25 -10.91
C PRO A 881 -13.36 -35.43 -11.84
N ASP A 882 -13.44 -34.13 -11.60
CA ASP A 882 -13.94 -33.21 -12.63
C ASP A 882 -13.08 -33.32 -13.89
N ALA A 883 -13.67 -33.17 -15.07
CA ALA A 883 -12.98 -33.38 -16.36
C ALA A 883 -11.74 -32.49 -16.59
N ASN A 884 -11.59 -31.41 -15.82
CA ASN A 884 -10.47 -30.48 -15.88
C ASN A 884 -9.55 -30.57 -14.66
N MET A 885 -9.76 -31.54 -13.77
CA MET A 885 -8.90 -31.73 -12.61
C MET A 885 -7.54 -32.23 -13.07
N THR A 886 -6.50 -31.51 -12.67
CA THR A 886 -5.12 -31.88 -12.93
C THR A 886 -4.39 -32.24 -11.66
N ASP A 887 -3.30 -32.99 -11.78
CA ASP A 887 -2.31 -33.17 -10.73
C ASP A 887 -1.45 -31.90 -10.54
N ILE A 888 -0.37 -32.01 -9.75
CA ILE A 888 0.38 -30.82 -9.31
C ILE A 888 1.22 -30.23 -10.44
N ASP A 889 1.53 -31.01 -11.46
CA ASP A 889 2.28 -30.62 -12.65
C ASP A 889 1.35 -30.15 -13.79
N GLY A 890 0.04 -30.31 -13.62
CA GLY A 890 -0.97 -29.87 -14.58
C GLY A 890 -1.43 -30.99 -15.52
N GLU A 891 -1.13 -32.25 -15.21
CA GLU A 891 -1.46 -33.44 -15.97
C GLU A 891 -2.84 -33.97 -15.56
N ARG A 892 -3.54 -34.73 -16.41
CA ARG A 892 -4.89 -35.23 -16.08
C ARG A 892 -4.83 -36.14 -14.85
N ARG A 893 -5.69 -35.93 -13.84
CA ARG A 893 -5.68 -36.70 -12.59
C ARG A 893 -6.14 -38.17 -12.68
N VAL A 894 -6.57 -38.65 -13.85
CA VAL A 894 -6.94 -40.06 -14.05
C VAL A 894 -6.39 -40.46 -15.41
N VAL A 895 -5.37 -41.30 -15.39
CA VAL A 895 -4.66 -41.83 -16.55
C VAL A 895 -4.58 -43.35 -16.42
N ASP A 896 -4.28 -44.05 -17.51
CA ASP A 896 -3.95 -45.49 -17.49
C ASP A 896 -2.42 -45.59 -17.41
N GLY A 897 -1.87 -45.33 -16.23
CA GLY A 897 -0.43 -45.14 -16.02
C GLY A 897 0.39 -46.39 -16.34
N ASP A 898 -0.14 -47.57 -16.03
CA ASP A 898 0.49 -48.87 -16.32
C ASP A 898 0.18 -49.40 -17.74
N GLY A 899 -0.76 -48.75 -18.46
CA GLY A 899 -1.16 -49.09 -19.81
C GLY A 899 -1.97 -50.39 -19.94
N ASN A 900 -2.66 -50.82 -18.88
CA ASN A 900 -3.47 -52.04 -18.87
C ASN A 900 -4.88 -51.87 -19.48
N GLY A 901 -5.26 -50.63 -19.82
CA GLY A 901 -6.55 -50.25 -20.39
C GLY A 901 -7.58 -49.84 -19.33
N THR A 902 -7.18 -49.57 -18.09
CA THR A 902 -8.05 -49.16 -16.99
C THR A 902 -7.52 -47.88 -16.38
N GLU A 903 -8.15 -46.74 -16.70
CA GLU A 903 -7.76 -45.46 -16.09
C GLU A 903 -8.20 -45.43 -14.62
N ILE A 904 -7.25 -45.38 -13.69
CA ILE A 904 -7.48 -45.20 -12.25
C ILE A 904 -6.61 -44.02 -11.79
N VAL A 905 -6.96 -43.40 -10.67
CA VAL A 905 -6.11 -42.36 -10.05
C VAL A 905 -4.90 -43.01 -9.38
N ASP A 906 -3.72 -42.46 -9.58
CA ASP A 906 -2.54 -42.83 -8.82
C ASP A 906 -2.65 -42.38 -7.37
N MET A 907 -1.96 -43.09 -6.47
CA MET A 907 -1.80 -42.57 -5.11
C MET A 907 -0.76 -41.44 -5.11
N GLY A 908 -1.04 -40.34 -4.39
CA GLY A 908 -0.13 -39.22 -4.23
C GLY A 908 -0.56 -37.96 -4.99
N ALA A 909 0.32 -36.95 -4.97
CA ALA A 909 0.10 -35.64 -5.60
C ALA A 909 0.36 -35.60 -7.11
N ASP A 910 1.00 -36.63 -7.65
CA ASP A 910 1.45 -36.68 -9.05
C ASP A 910 0.80 -37.91 -9.70
N GLU A 911 0.37 -37.79 -10.95
CA GLU A 911 0.02 -38.95 -11.78
C GLU A 911 1.26 -39.39 -12.55
N TYR A 912 1.46 -40.69 -12.69
CA TYR A 912 2.47 -41.22 -13.59
C TYR A 912 1.93 -41.16 -15.02
N TYR A 913 2.26 -40.08 -15.72
CA TYR A 913 2.00 -40.02 -17.15
C TYR A 913 3.08 -40.78 -17.94
N ARG A 914 2.72 -41.98 -18.41
CA ARG A 914 3.54 -42.69 -19.40
C ARG A 914 3.49 -41.95 -20.73
N SER A 915 4.50 -41.13 -21.00
CA SER A 915 4.59 -40.45 -22.29
C SER A 915 4.67 -41.48 -23.43
N PRO A 916 3.74 -41.46 -24.40
CA PRO A 916 3.78 -42.36 -25.55
C PRO A 916 5.04 -42.17 -26.40
N ALA A 917 5.64 -40.98 -26.35
CA ALA A 917 6.86 -40.61 -27.03
C ALA A 917 8.17 -41.06 -26.34
N ASP A 918 8.10 -41.58 -25.10
CA ASP A 918 9.26 -42.16 -24.39
C ASP A 918 9.47 -43.62 -24.82
N PHE A 919 10.07 -43.78 -26.00
CA PHE A 919 10.21 -45.07 -26.64
C PHE A 919 11.23 -46.00 -25.98
N ASN A 920 12.16 -45.45 -25.19
CA ASN A 920 13.13 -46.25 -24.46
C ASN A 920 12.68 -46.55 -23.01
N SER A 921 11.58 -45.92 -22.56
CA SER A 921 10.99 -46.06 -21.23
C SER A 921 11.95 -45.66 -20.10
N ASP A 922 12.76 -44.62 -20.31
CA ASP A 922 13.65 -44.03 -19.31
C ASP A 922 12.99 -42.92 -18.48
N GLY A 923 11.72 -42.61 -18.79
CA GLY A 923 10.89 -41.59 -18.16
C GLY A 923 11.02 -40.21 -18.79
N ILE A 924 11.91 -40.02 -19.78
CA ILE A 924 12.20 -38.71 -20.36
C ILE A 924 12.17 -38.79 -21.88
N VAL A 925 11.22 -38.13 -22.52
CA VAL A 925 11.24 -37.89 -23.97
C VAL A 925 12.43 -37.02 -24.33
N ASN A 926 13.45 -37.63 -24.91
CA ASN A 926 14.71 -36.98 -25.20
C ASN A 926 15.29 -37.38 -26.57
N PHE A 927 16.55 -37.04 -26.80
CA PHE A 927 17.21 -37.31 -28.07
C PHE A 927 17.35 -38.81 -28.38
N PHE A 928 17.44 -39.67 -27.36
CA PHE A 928 17.49 -41.11 -27.55
C PHE A 928 16.15 -41.66 -28.06
N ASP A 929 15.03 -41.11 -27.60
CA ASP A 929 13.69 -41.46 -28.11
C ASP A 929 13.50 -40.95 -29.53
N TYR A 930 13.97 -39.72 -29.81
CA TYR A 930 14.00 -39.21 -31.18
C TYR A 930 14.83 -40.12 -32.10
N ALA A 931 15.97 -40.64 -31.62
CA ALA A 931 16.80 -41.55 -32.41
C ALA A 931 16.09 -42.89 -32.69
N LEU A 932 15.32 -43.41 -31.73
CA LEU A 932 14.48 -44.59 -31.93
C LEU A 932 13.36 -44.32 -32.94
N PHE A 933 12.68 -43.18 -32.81
CA PHE A 933 11.64 -42.70 -33.71
C PHE A 933 12.13 -42.47 -35.14
N ALA A 934 13.28 -41.83 -35.29
CA ALA A 934 13.88 -41.54 -36.60
C ALA A 934 14.23 -42.81 -37.40
N ASN A 935 14.52 -43.93 -36.71
CA ASN A 935 14.82 -45.22 -37.36
C ASN A 935 13.59 -45.91 -37.98
N VAL A 936 12.39 -45.47 -37.61
CA VAL A 936 11.11 -46.02 -38.09
C VAL A 936 10.25 -45.00 -38.84
N TRP A 937 10.80 -43.80 -39.02
CA TRP A 937 10.18 -42.69 -39.73
C TRP A 937 9.66 -43.07 -41.13
N GLN A 938 8.43 -42.66 -41.43
CA GLN A 938 7.69 -42.91 -42.68
C GLN A 938 7.43 -44.39 -43.01
N LYS A 939 7.43 -45.27 -42.01
CA LYS A 939 6.99 -46.65 -42.19
C LYS A 939 5.49 -46.77 -42.00
N THR A 940 4.88 -47.70 -42.74
CA THR A 940 3.46 -48.05 -42.69
C THR A 940 3.27 -49.49 -42.21
N SER A 941 2.08 -49.83 -41.73
CA SER A 941 1.82 -51.13 -41.08
C SER A 941 2.03 -52.39 -41.94
N ASP A 942 2.26 -52.23 -43.25
CA ASP A 942 2.59 -53.29 -44.20
C ASP A 942 4.12 -53.52 -44.40
N VAL A 943 4.97 -52.75 -43.72
CA VAL A 943 6.43 -52.87 -43.80
C VAL A 943 6.97 -53.71 -42.62
N ASN A 944 7.92 -54.61 -42.87
CA ASN A 944 8.43 -55.56 -41.85
C ASN A 944 9.09 -54.92 -40.61
N ASP A 945 9.51 -53.65 -40.71
CA ASP A 945 10.17 -52.91 -39.63
C ASP A 945 9.25 -51.79 -39.06
N TYR A 946 7.95 -51.84 -39.38
CA TYR A 946 6.92 -51.03 -38.73
C TYR A 946 6.68 -51.55 -37.33
N ASN A 947 6.55 -50.63 -36.39
CA ASN A 947 6.24 -50.92 -35.02
C ASN A 947 5.21 -49.87 -34.55
N ASP A 948 4.08 -50.36 -34.08
CA ASP A 948 2.89 -49.59 -33.71
C ASP A 948 3.17 -48.62 -32.57
N ILE A 949 4.14 -48.92 -31.71
CA ILE A 949 4.53 -48.01 -30.61
C ILE A 949 5.00 -46.64 -31.08
N TYR A 950 5.47 -46.49 -32.32
CA TYR A 950 5.96 -45.22 -32.85
C TYR A 950 4.89 -44.45 -33.67
N ASP A 951 3.71 -45.03 -33.85
CA ASP A 951 2.53 -44.41 -34.46
C ASP A 951 1.70 -43.74 -33.35
N LEU A 952 2.25 -42.65 -32.82
CA LEU A 952 1.73 -41.87 -31.69
C LEU A 952 0.31 -41.33 -31.91
N VAL A 953 -0.15 -41.19 -33.15
CA VAL A 953 -1.53 -40.76 -33.48
C VAL A 953 -2.41 -41.88 -34.06
N ASP A 954 -1.94 -43.14 -34.00
CA ASP A 954 -2.63 -44.38 -34.39
C ASP A 954 -3.29 -44.30 -35.78
N ASN A 955 -2.54 -43.81 -36.77
CA ASN A 955 -3.03 -43.59 -38.13
C ASN A 955 -2.54 -44.65 -39.15
N ASN A 956 -1.84 -45.68 -38.67
CA ASN A 956 -1.14 -46.74 -39.40
C ASN A 956 0.06 -46.28 -40.24
N CYS A 957 0.63 -45.11 -39.94
CA CYS A 957 1.77 -44.52 -40.62
C CYS A 957 2.56 -43.65 -39.65
N ILE A 958 3.86 -43.92 -39.49
CA ILE A 958 4.74 -43.11 -38.65
C ILE A 958 5.16 -41.88 -39.47
N ASP A 959 4.51 -40.73 -39.29
CA ASP A 959 4.68 -39.54 -40.12
C ASP A 959 4.76 -38.22 -39.33
N TYR A 960 4.58 -37.10 -40.02
CA TYR A 960 4.64 -35.77 -39.43
C TYR A 960 3.65 -35.53 -38.30
N ALA A 961 2.52 -36.25 -38.27
CA ALA A 961 1.59 -36.18 -37.16
C ALA A 961 2.19 -36.82 -35.90
N ASP A 962 2.90 -37.95 -36.03
CA ASP A 962 3.60 -38.59 -34.92
C ASP A 962 4.80 -37.76 -34.47
N LEU A 963 5.54 -37.12 -35.38
CA LEU A 963 6.61 -36.21 -34.98
C LEU A 963 6.08 -34.98 -34.28
N ALA A 964 4.93 -34.45 -34.72
CA ALA A 964 4.29 -33.34 -34.03
C ALA A 964 3.90 -33.76 -32.61
N ARG A 965 3.32 -34.95 -32.44
CA ARG A 965 3.00 -35.50 -31.12
C ARG A 965 4.25 -35.76 -30.26
N PHE A 966 5.30 -36.33 -30.85
CA PHE A 966 6.60 -36.53 -30.20
C PHE A 966 7.21 -35.20 -29.75
N CYS A 967 7.18 -34.17 -30.61
CA CYS A 967 7.65 -32.83 -30.28
C CYS A 967 6.77 -32.17 -29.22
N GLU A 968 5.46 -32.39 -29.22
CA GLU A 968 4.57 -31.96 -28.14
C GLU A 968 5.03 -32.58 -26.83
N ASP A 969 5.15 -33.91 -26.76
CA ASP A 969 5.57 -34.64 -25.54
C ASP A 969 7.00 -34.24 -25.09
N TRP A 970 7.93 -34.06 -26.02
CA TRP A 970 9.29 -33.58 -25.74
C TRP A 970 9.30 -32.13 -25.23
N LEU A 971 8.52 -31.25 -25.87
CA LEU A 971 8.41 -29.86 -25.44
C LEU A 971 7.58 -29.72 -24.17
N TRP A 972 6.68 -30.64 -23.87
CA TRP A 972 5.89 -30.67 -22.63
C TRP A 972 6.78 -30.95 -21.42
N GLN A 973 7.65 -31.95 -21.51
CA GLN A 973 8.68 -32.21 -20.50
C GLN A 973 9.72 -31.07 -20.36
N ARG A 974 9.98 -30.31 -21.43
CA ARG A 974 10.77 -29.06 -21.35
C ARG A 974 9.95 -27.84 -20.90
N ALA A 975 8.64 -27.90 -21.04
CA ALA A 975 7.67 -26.88 -20.63
C ALA A 975 7.17 -27.07 -19.20
N TRP A 976 7.78 -27.96 -18.41
CA TRP A 976 7.78 -27.89 -16.95
C TRP A 976 8.15 -26.47 -16.42
N ALA A 977 8.88 -25.68 -17.22
CA ALA A 977 9.11 -24.25 -16.95
C ALA A 977 7.90 -23.31 -17.17
N LYS A 978 6.76 -23.81 -17.69
CA LYS A 978 5.53 -23.03 -17.96
C LYS A 978 4.41 -23.24 -16.94
N ALA A 979 4.53 -24.19 -16.01
CA ALA A 979 3.63 -24.28 -14.85
C ALA A 979 3.80 -23.08 -13.89
N PHE A 980 4.83 -22.25 -14.08
CA PHE A 980 5.08 -21.02 -13.32
C PHE A 980 5.28 -19.81 -14.25
N PRO A 981 4.32 -18.87 -14.34
CA PRO A 981 4.57 -17.61 -15.02
C PRO A 981 5.33 -16.68 -14.06
N PHE A 982 6.66 -16.76 -14.02
CA PHE A 982 7.46 -15.70 -13.41
C PHE A 982 7.64 -14.52 -14.36
N SER A 983 7.14 -13.38 -13.91
CA SER A 983 7.27 -12.06 -14.51
C SER A 983 8.63 -11.37 -14.29
N TYR A 984 9.66 -12.05 -13.77
CA TYR A 984 11.00 -11.45 -13.57
C TYR A 984 12.13 -12.06 -14.44
N GLY A 985 11.76 -12.87 -15.44
CA GLY A 985 12.67 -13.49 -16.40
C GLY A 985 12.78 -12.77 -17.76
N GLN A 986 12.53 -11.45 -17.82
CA GLN A 986 12.64 -10.63 -19.06
C GLN A 986 14.05 -10.66 -19.71
N GLY A 987 15.04 -11.33 -19.12
CA GLY A 987 16.41 -11.44 -19.64
C GLY A 987 16.78 -12.69 -20.45
N MET A 988 15.95 -13.75 -20.52
CA MET A 988 16.37 -14.99 -21.25
C MET A 988 15.35 -15.56 -22.25
N GLY A 989 14.19 -14.91 -22.43
CA GLY A 989 13.19 -15.27 -23.47
C GLY A 989 13.24 -14.46 -24.76
N LYS A 990 14.04 -13.38 -24.85
CA LYS A 990 14.15 -12.54 -26.06
C LYS A 990 15.15 -13.06 -27.11
N SER A 991 15.19 -14.37 -27.34
CA SER A 991 15.79 -14.92 -28.58
C SER A 991 14.99 -16.04 -29.25
N MET A 992 13.72 -16.22 -28.90
CA MET A 992 12.77 -16.97 -29.75
C MET A 992 11.45 -16.19 -29.89
N GLY A 993 11.57 -14.92 -30.27
CA GLY A 993 10.47 -14.19 -30.89
C GLY A 993 10.45 -14.52 -32.38
N LEU A 994 9.69 -15.57 -32.75
CA LEU A 994 9.10 -15.61 -34.08
C LEU A 994 8.10 -14.44 -34.15
N GLY A 995 8.47 -13.39 -34.87
CA GLY A 995 7.51 -12.47 -35.44
C GLY A 995 6.71 -13.22 -36.51
N MET A 996 5.57 -13.79 -36.13
CA MET A 996 4.49 -14.08 -37.07
C MET A 996 3.36 -13.09 -36.84
N SER A 997 3.55 -11.87 -37.34
CA SER A 997 2.42 -11.00 -37.68
C SER A 997 2.06 -11.26 -39.13
N GLU A 998 1.00 -12.04 -39.35
CA GLU A 998 -0.08 -11.77 -40.32
C GLU A 998 -0.86 -13.07 -40.59
N GLY A 999 -2.03 -13.16 -39.96
CA GLY A 999 -3.25 -13.84 -40.39
C GLY A 999 -3.17 -15.16 -41.16
N LEU A 1000 -3.65 -16.23 -40.53
CA LEU A 1000 -4.64 -17.11 -41.17
C LEU A 1000 -5.71 -17.43 -40.12
N GLY A 1001 -6.70 -16.55 -40.04
CA GLY A 1001 -7.95 -16.89 -39.38
C GLY A 1001 -8.62 -18.03 -40.13
N LEU A 1002 -9.19 -18.97 -39.39
CA LEU A 1002 -10.51 -19.53 -39.63
C LEU A 1002 -10.98 -20.15 -38.31
N ALA A 1003 -11.96 -19.48 -37.71
CA ALA A 1003 -12.75 -20.01 -36.61
C ALA A 1003 -13.65 -21.17 -37.10
N GLU A 1004 -13.91 -22.07 -36.14
CA GLU A 1004 -15.01 -23.02 -35.96
C GLU A 1004 -16.12 -23.11 -37.03
N GLU A 1005 -16.44 -24.33 -37.48
CA GLU A 1005 -17.74 -25.01 -37.28
C GLU A 1005 -17.92 -26.30 -38.14
N ILE A 1006 -18.56 -27.34 -37.53
CA ILE A 1006 -19.27 -28.52 -38.11
C ILE A 1006 -18.51 -29.88 -38.29
N LEU A 1007 -18.64 -30.73 -37.26
CA LEU A 1007 -19.11 -32.16 -37.17
C LEU A 1007 -18.68 -33.24 -38.24
N PRO A 1008 -19.13 -34.52 -38.17
CA PRO A 1008 -18.34 -35.70 -37.85
C PRO A 1008 -18.15 -36.68 -39.04
N SER A 1009 -17.39 -37.75 -38.81
CA SER A 1009 -17.36 -39.02 -39.58
C SER A 1009 -16.72 -39.06 -40.99
N ALA A 1010 -15.77 -39.98 -41.10
CA ALA A 1010 -15.44 -40.86 -42.22
C ALA A 1010 -15.19 -40.30 -43.65
N SER A 1011 -13.99 -40.64 -44.13
CA SER A 1011 -13.63 -40.87 -45.54
C SER A 1011 -13.55 -39.66 -46.49
N ALA A 1012 -12.38 -39.04 -46.50
CA ALA A 1012 -11.78 -38.57 -47.76
C ALA A 1012 -10.26 -38.47 -47.56
N LYS A 1013 -9.51 -39.30 -48.31
CA LYS A 1013 -8.06 -39.13 -48.49
C LYS A 1013 -7.80 -37.70 -48.96
N LYS A 1014 -7.30 -36.83 -48.07
CA LYS A 1014 -6.68 -35.57 -48.50
C LYS A 1014 -5.29 -35.88 -49.06
N PRO A 1015 -4.85 -35.20 -50.13
CA PRO A 1015 -3.51 -35.44 -50.68
C PRO A 1015 -2.48 -34.96 -49.66
N GLN A 1016 -1.52 -35.84 -49.36
CA GLN A 1016 -0.30 -35.52 -48.61
C GLN A 1016 0.38 -34.26 -49.19
N PRO A 1017 0.78 -33.27 -48.38
CA PRO A 1017 1.63 -32.18 -48.84
C PRO A 1017 2.96 -32.77 -49.35
N GLN A 1018 3.36 -32.42 -50.56
CA GLN A 1018 4.68 -32.81 -51.08
C GLN A 1018 5.75 -31.92 -50.44
N VAL A 1019 6.72 -32.52 -49.75
CA VAL A 1019 7.89 -31.83 -49.21
C VAL A 1019 8.60 -31.09 -50.33
N THR A 1020 8.70 -29.77 -50.23
CA THR A 1020 9.38 -28.96 -51.24
C THR A 1020 10.85 -28.78 -50.88
N LYS A 1021 11.66 -28.46 -51.89
CA LYS A 1021 13.08 -28.11 -51.66
C LYS A 1021 13.26 -26.91 -50.72
N ALA A 1022 12.23 -26.07 -50.55
CA ALA A 1022 12.28 -24.92 -49.64
C ALA A 1022 12.18 -25.36 -48.17
N ASP A 1023 11.31 -26.33 -47.86
CA ASP A 1023 11.09 -26.85 -46.51
C ASP A 1023 12.34 -27.57 -45.97
N ILE A 1024 13.04 -28.28 -46.85
CA ILE A 1024 14.33 -28.92 -46.55
C ILE A 1024 15.41 -27.87 -46.22
N VAL A 1025 15.41 -26.75 -46.94
CA VAL A 1025 16.37 -25.67 -46.72
C VAL A 1025 16.09 -24.94 -45.41
N GLU A 1026 14.83 -24.77 -45.03
CA GLU A 1026 14.48 -24.18 -43.72
C GLU A 1026 14.81 -25.11 -42.56
N LEU A 1027 14.55 -26.41 -42.68
CA LEU A 1027 14.92 -27.38 -41.63
C LEU A 1027 16.43 -27.47 -41.43
N ILE A 1028 17.22 -27.48 -42.51
CA ILE A 1028 18.68 -27.47 -42.41
C ILE A 1028 19.19 -26.17 -41.80
N LYS A 1029 18.63 -25.02 -42.20
CA LYS A 1029 18.99 -23.72 -41.60
C LYS A 1029 18.67 -23.69 -40.11
N TRP A 1030 17.52 -24.22 -39.72
CA TRP A 1030 17.14 -24.29 -38.32
C TRP A 1030 18.10 -25.19 -37.52
N LEU A 1031 18.51 -26.35 -38.05
CA LEU A 1031 19.52 -27.21 -37.40
C LEU A 1031 20.90 -26.55 -37.35
N GLU A 1032 21.32 -25.88 -38.42
CA GLU A 1032 22.58 -25.11 -38.46
C GLU A 1032 22.56 -23.95 -37.47
N GLU A 1033 21.44 -23.22 -37.39
CA GLU A 1033 21.23 -22.16 -36.40
C GLU A 1033 21.23 -22.73 -34.99
N LEU A 1034 20.56 -23.85 -34.73
CA LEU A 1034 20.52 -24.52 -33.43
C LEU A 1034 21.94 -24.92 -32.97
N TRP A 1035 22.77 -25.48 -33.85
CA TRP A 1035 24.18 -25.77 -33.52
C TRP A 1035 24.99 -24.52 -33.22
N LEU A 1036 24.66 -23.39 -33.84
CA LEU A 1036 25.38 -22.12 -33.68
C LEU A 1036 24.92 -21.32 -32.46
N THR A 1037 23.64 -21.36 -32.13
CA THR A 1037 23.04 -20.56 -31.06
C THR A 1037 22.93 -21.32 -29.75
N ASP A 1038 22.79 -22.64 -29.80
CA ASP A 1038 22.65 -23.49 -28.62
C ASP A 1038 24.01 -24.08 -28.20
N ALA A 1039 24.56 -23.54 -27.10
CA ALA A 1039 25.81 -24.02 -26.53
C ALA A 1039 25.69 -25.40 -25.87
N GLU A 1040 24.50 -25.88 -25.55
CA GLU A 1040 24.27 -27.17 -24.90
C GLU A 1040 24.27 -28.32 -25.91
N VAL A 1041 23.70 -28.12 -27.11
CA VAL A 1041 23.79 -29.09 -28.21
C VAL A 1041 25.25 -29.41 -28.54
N ARG A 1042 26.13 -28.38 -28.56
CA ARG A 1042 27.57 -28.53 -28.82
C ARG A 1042 28.36 -29.26 -27.73
N LYS A 1043 27.79 -29.43 -26.55
CA LYS A 1043 28.42 -30.20 -25.46
C LYS A 1043 28.00 -31.66 -25.48
N MET A 1044 26.84 -31.99 -26.05
CA MET A 1044 26.25 -33.32 -26.03
C MET A 1044 26.65 -34.19 -27.23
N ILE A 1045 26.90 -33.58 -28.39
CA ILE A 1045 27.30 -34.29 -29.61
C ILE A 1045 28.52 -33.58 -30.23
N GLY A 1046 29.51 -34.36 -30.67
CA GLY A 1046 30.72 -33.80 -31.30
C GLY A 1046 30.41 -33.19 -32.67
N GLU A 1047 31.16 -32.18 -33.09
CA GLU A 1047 30.96 -31.51 -34.40
C GLU A 1047 30.96 -32.50 -35.58
N ASP A 1048 31.85 -33.50 -35.54
CA ASP A 1048 31.91 -34.55 -36.56
C ASP A 1048 30.68 -35.48 -36.57
N GLU A 1049 30.03 -35.68 -35.43
CA GLU A 1049 28.80 -36.48 -35.29
C GLU A 1049 27.58 -35.66 -35.67
N TRP A 1050 27.56 -34.37 -35.33
CA TRP A 1050 26.54 -33.41 -35.76
C TRP A 1050 26.53 -33.23 -37.28
N LEU A 1051 27.70 -33.13 -37.91
CA LEU A 1051 27.82 -33.04 -39.36
C LEU A 1051 27.36 -34.34 -40.05
N LYS A 1052 27.70 -35.51 -39.50
CA LYS A 1052 27.17 -36.80 -39.98
C LYS A 1052 25.65 -36.90 -39.82
N PHE A 1053 25.10 -36.33 -38.75
CA PHE A 1053 23.66 -36.23 -38.53
C PHE A 1053 22.98 -35.36 -39.59
N ILE A 1054 23.46 -34.13 -39.81
CA ILE A 1054 22.96 -33.26 -40.89
C ILE A 1054 23.12 -33.94 -42.26
N GLU A 1055 24.23 -34.61 -42.52
CA GLU A 1055 24.44 -35.38 -43.75
C GLU A 1055 23.43 -36.54 -43.89
N SER A 1056 23.09 -37.22 -42.80
CA SER A 1056 22.09 -38.30 -42.81
C SER A 1056 20.68 -37.78 -43.08
N VAL A 1057 20.30 -36.65 -42.49
CA VAL A 1057 19.03 -35.94 -42.76
C VAL A 1057 18.99 -35.50 -44.22
N ILE A 1058 20.08 -34.93 -44.75
CA ILE A 1058 20.19 -34.53 -46.16
C ILE A 1058 20.10 -35.74 -47.11
N GLN A 1059 20.71 -36.88 -46.78
CA GLN A 1059 20.66 -38.08 -47.62
C GLN A 1059 19.28 -38.74 -47.61
N ALA A 1060 18.62 -38.79 -46.44
CA ALA A 1060 17.24 -39.25 -46.31
C ALA A 1060 16.26 -38.35 -47.07
N LEU A 1061 16.51 -37.04 -47.12
CA LEU A 1061 15.67 -36.09 -47.87
C LEU A 1061 15.99 -36.08 -49.37
N LYS A 1062 17.22 -36.40 -49.77
CA LYS A 1062 17.61 -36.55 -51.19
C LYS A 1062 17.07 -37.83 -51.83
N SER A 1063 16.81 -38.89 -51.08
CA SER A 1063 16.18 -40.11 -51.61
C SER A 1063 14.68 -39.95 -51.87
N GLN A 1064 14.09 -38.83 -51.42
CA GLN A 1064 12.69 -38.44 -51.62
C GLN A 1064 12.47 -37.44 -52.76
N MET A 1065 13.54 -36.86 -53.31
CA MET A 1065 13.53 -36.09 -54.57
C MET A 1065 13.78 -37.01 -55.77
#